data_AF-R5QLF8-F1
#
_entry.id   AF-R5QLF8-F1
#
_cell.length_a   1.000
_cell.length_b   1.000
_cell.length_c   1.000
_cell.angle_alpha   90.00
_cell.angle_beta   90.00
_cell.angle_gamma   90.00
#
_symmetry.space_group_name_H-M   'P 1'
#
loop_
_entity.id
_entity.type
_entity.pdbx_description
1 polymer ?
#
loop_
_entity_poly.entity_id
_entity_poly.type
_entity_poly.pdbx_seq_one_letter_code
_entity_poly.pdbx_strand_id
1 'polypeptide(L)'
;MKKTIAFFFGLFLVSTSLYAGESSLIFKDSSSFQIARSLKLGHAMGEMDKPNKSGVEKGGLCESDADCLSSEKCKGNTCVNVCDPNPCSSGYCLDEGNHSYSCVECLNDDHCSADKKCSGNVCVDVCTGNNCTQQSKLCSSNGNHGYLCYGCTSDAACANDEFCDTTTKTCRTLCPDSCEGNLICEIIGAHEAKCSCQTDEDCPEGYTCDQETKQCVAADCGSLLMANGYGAAKDMETLKTAVASNVSEIGILESFTIGESVNLNGKKLIPANKYTEFAQCKALPQPTLTIADSLNASGGGIEDMTLNLKAAKSSVKFFTDSVNFKNVTLNYTTDNWAYLFDVTGGTVNFDGTNTIKANTNADVNYGHSYFRGNSKVNINGALTVTGNPAATWEFEASTLTVAKTGKYTYKAGGNQEIIELSKSSKAIFNGPVVIQPGKGNRYYDSAYHGIYGSQGASIEFNASGNIIEAYNTGIYINTSDKYTTNLKINGSLTINMKNSKSDAGQHAIEAWGGNYGNKTKFQIDINAPVTVTGLHSYSGEYEISQADFLFYILDTTINLNSTVTTNNGIAKFYRNNLNMGSGGAILGVSKYHNEGSGTTKYSSGAKLKIGGVCKKATKAQTFTGSSQKYYTISVTSSNNLGSPFTGGC
;
A
#
# COMPACT_ATOMS: atom_id res chain seq x y z
N MET A 1 -29.83 20.11 -3.54
CA MET A 1 -30.94 19.12 -3.53
C MET A 1 -30.51 17.95 -2.66
N LYS A 2 -31.16 17.79 -1.50
CA LYS A 2 -30.91 16.71 -0.54
C LYS A 2 -31.83 15.53 -0.88
N LYS A 3 -31.30 14.31 -0.98
CA LYS A 3 -32.10 13.09 -0.89
C LYS A 3 -31.39 12.08 0.00
N THR A 4 -31.83 12.09 1.25
CA THR A 4 -31.68 11.06 2.26
C THR A 4 -32.46 9.82 1.81
N ILE A 5 -31.85 8.64 1.84
CA ILE A 5 -32.58 7.37 1.77
C ILE A 5 -32.11 6.54 2.96
N ALA A 6 -33.05 6.27 3.85
CA ALA A 6 -32.95 5.37 4.98
C ALA A 6 -33.90 4.20 4.68
N PHE A 7 -33.44 2.96 4.77
CA PHE A 7 -34.23 1.72 4.85
C PHE A 7 -33.19 0.60 5.11
N PHE A 8 -33.34 -0.44 5.93
CA PHE A 8 -34.27 -0.85 6.99
C PHE A 8 -33.56 -2.03 7.71
N PHE A 9 -33.83 -2.22 8.99
CA PHE A 9 -33.43 -3.40 9.75
C PHE A 9 -34.13 -4.66 9.21
N GLY A 10 -33.37 -5.74 8.98
CA GLY A 10 -33.87 -7.05 8.57
C GLY A 10 -33.25 -8.15 9.43
N LEU A 11 -33.89 -8.44 10.55
CA LEU A 11 -33.64 -9.58 11.43
C LEU A 11 -34.21 -10.84 10.76
N PHE A 12 -33.41 -11.88 10.54
CA PHE A 12 -33.88 -13.22 10.19
C PHE A 12 -33.04 -14.28 10.90
N LEU A 13 -33.68 -14.98 11.84
CA LEU A 13 -33.26 -16.24 12.43
C LEU A 13 -34.10 -17.34 11.77
N VAL A 14 -33.50 -18.31 11.06
CA VAL A 14 -34.04 -19.69 10.90
C VAL A 14 -32.90 -20.68 10.60
N SER A 15 -32.60 -21.49 11.61
CA SER A 15 -32.20 -22.92 11.68
C SER A 15 -31.49 -23.69 10.54
N THR A 16 -30.48 -24.44 11.02
CA THR A 16 -30.09 -25.85 10.73
C THR A 16 -29.62 -26.25 9.33
N SER A 17 -28.39 -26.77 9.31
CA SER A 17 -28.04 -27.97 8.54
C SER A 17 -27.01 -28.80 9.30
N LEU A 18 -27.36 -30.07 9.52
CA LEU A 18 -26.45 -31.16 9.86
C LEU A 18 -25.29 -31.20 8.86
N TYR A 19 -24.08 -31.45 9.36
CA TYR A 19 -23.12 -32.27 8.64
C TYR A 19 -22.28 -33.09 9.63
N ALA A 20 -22.26 -34.39 9.36
CA ALA A 20 -21.43 -35.39 10.02
C ALA A 20 -19.99 -35.31 9.51
N GLY A 21 -19.04 -35.57 10.40
CA GLY A 21 -17.63 -35.75 10.07
C GLY A 21 -16.96 -36.47 11.24
N GLU A 22 -16.81 -37.78 11.08
CA GLU A 22 -16.03 -38.66 11.97
C GLU A 22 -14.53 -38.31 11.93
N SER A 23 -13.81 -38.53 13.03
CA SER A 23 -12.76 -39.58 13.08
C SER A 23 -11.93 -39.55 14.38
N SER A 24 -11.82 -40.73 15.00
CA SER A 24 -10.72 -41.31 15.82
C SER A 24 -10.12 -40.48 16.97
N LEU A 25 -9.98 -41.01 18.19
CA LEU A 25 -9.03 -42.06 18.59
C LEU A 25 -9.52 -42.69 19.91
N ILE A 26 -9.75 -44.01 19.98
CA ILE A 26 -8.80 -45.00 20.56
C ILE A 26 -8.11 -44.51 21.84
N PHE A 27 -8.65 -44.91 22.99
CA PHE A 27 -7.89 -45.61 24.03
C PHE A 27 -8.82 -46.59 24.77
N LYS A 28 -8.71 -47.86 24.38
CA LYS A 28 -8.89 -48.99 25.29
C LYS A 28 -7.66 -49.00 26.19
N ASP A 29 -7.80 -48.85 27.49
CA ASP A 29 -7.28 -49.88 28.38
C ASP A 29 -7.93 -49.83 29.76
N SER A 30 -8.25 -51.03 30.21
CA SER A 30 -9.04 -51.37 31.37
C SER A 30 -8.11 -51.97 32.42
N SER A 31 -7.75 -51.18 33.43
CA SER A 31 -7.25 -51.60 34.74
C SER A 31 -7.05 -50.32 35.54
N SER A 32 -7.70 -50.04 36.66
CA SER A 32 -8.00 -50.92 37.77
C SER A 32 -8.85 -50.12 38.76
N PHE A 33 -10.03 -50.60 39.13
CA PHE A 33 -10.59 -50.40 40.47
C PHE A 33 -11.63 -51.50 40.71
N GLN A 34 -11.24 -52.51 41.50
CA GLN A 34 -12.18 -53.43 42.12
C GLN A 34 -12.87 -52.69 43.26
N ILE A 35 -14.19 -52.48 43.16
CA ILE A 35 -15.06 -52.42 44.33
C ILE A 35 -16.30 -53.26 44.02
N ALA A 36 -16.46 -54.32 44.79
CA ALA A 36 -17.52 -55.31 44.65
C ALA A 36 -18.91 -54.68 44.81
N ARG A 37 -19.83 -55.01 43.88
CA ARG A 37 -21.26 -55.08 44.17
C ARG A 37 -21.82 -56.41 43.67
N SER A 38 -22.72 -56.92 44.49
CA SER A 38 -23.43 -58.19 44.44
C SER A 38 -24.25 -58.40 43.17
N LEU A 39 -24.44 -59.67 42.81
CA LEU A 39 -25.68 -60.09 42.16
C LEU A 39 -26.03 -61.54 42.52
N LYS A 40 -27.28 -61.68 42.98
CA LYS A 40 -27.99 -62.88 43.41
C LYS A 40 -28.81 -63.41 42.23
N LEU A 41 -28.58 -64.65 41.81
CA LEU A 41 -29.47 -65.53 41.02
C LEU A 41 -28.97 -66.96 41.33
N GLY A 42 -29.64 -67.83 42.08
CA GLY A 42 -30.91 -68.51 41.80
C GLY A 42 -30.68 -70.01 42.10
N HIS A 43 -31.22 -70.53 43.20
CA HIS A 43 -32.20 -71.63 43.26
C HIS A 43 -31.92 -72.90 42.42
N ALA A 44 -31.60 -74.01 43.11
CA ALA A 44 -32.09 -75.38 42.89
C ALA A 44 -31.61 -76.25 44.08
N MET A 45 -32.45 -76.45 45.09
CA MET A 45 -33.18 -77.69 45.35
C MET A 45 -32.29 -78.94 45.56
N GLY A 46 -32.09 -79.27 46.84
CA GLY A 46 -31.79 -80.60 47.34
C GLY A 46 -32.59 -80.78 48.63
N GLU A 47 -33.79 -81.32 48.49
CA GLU A 47 -34.72 -81.69 49.56
C GLU A 47 -34.21 -82.89 50.40
N MET A 48 -34.90 -83.12 51.53
CA MET A 48 -34.82 -84.22 52.53
C MET A 48 -33.79 -84.02 53.64
N ASP A 49 -34.10 -83.95 54.94
CA ASP A 49 -35.36 -84.08 55.69
C ASP A 49 -35.28 -83.16 56.93
N LYS A 50 -36.26 -82.28 57.11
CA LYS A 50 -36.64 -81.83 58.46
C LYS A 50 -37.67 -82.85 58.97
N PRO A 51 -37.42 -83.58 60.07
CA PRO A 51 -38.49 -84.33 60.71
C PRO A 51 -39.53 -83.33 61.21
N ASN A 52 -40.69 -83.35 60.58
CA ASN A 52 -41.89 -82.73 61.10
C ASN A 52 -42.58 -83.74 62.02
N LYS A 53 -43.08 -83.25 63.17
CA LYS A 53 -44.15 -83.83 63.97
C LYS A 53 -43.98 -85.26 64.48
N SER A 54 -43.59 -85.33 65.74
CA SER A 54 -44.43 -86.01 66.74
C SER A 54 -44.10 -85.42 68.10
N GLY A 55 -45.14 -85.08 68.86
CA GLY A 55 -45.04 -84.38 70.12
C GLY A 55 -44.03 -85.00 71.08
N VAL A 56 -43.29 -84.14 71.74
CA VAL A 56 -42.97 -84.35 73.15
C VAL A 56 -43.43 -83.07 73.82
N GLU A 57 -44.62 -83.16 74.40
CA GLU A 57 -45.01 -82.30 75.51
C GLU A 57 -43.86 -82.31 76.52
N LYS A 58 -43.00 -81.29 76.52
CA LYS A 58 -42.39 -80.88 77.77
C LYS A 58 -43.42 -79.99 78.44
N GLY A 59 -44.33 -80.65 79.13
CA GLY A 59 -45.20 -80.02 80.11
C GLY A 59 -44.34 -79.35 81.17
N GLY A 60 -43.99 -78.08 80.92
CA GLY A 60 -44.05 -77.09 81.97
C GLY A 60 -45.46 -76.54 81.90
N LEU A 61 -46.38 -77.16 82.64
CA LEU A 61 -47.68 -76.54 82.89
C LEU A 61 -47.38 -75.16 83.48
N CYS A 62 -47.63 -74.09 82.73
CA CYS A 62 -47.66 -72.76 83.30
C CYS A 62 -49.05 -72.55 83.91
N GLU A 63 -49.11 -71.95 85.09
CA GLU A 63 -50.37 -71.46 85.68
C GLU A 63 -50.50 -69.95 85.48
N SER A 64 -49.38 -69.25 85.25
CA SER A 64 -49.30 -67.82 84.99
C SER A 64 -48.16 -67.45 84.04
N ASP A 65 -48.18 -66.23 83.50
CA ASP A 65 -47.11 -65.73 82.63
C ASP A 65 -45.74 -65.75 83.31
N ALA A 66 -45.69 -65.61 84.65
CA ALA A 66 -44.44 -65.65 85.43
C ALA A 66 -43.70 -66.99 85.38
N ASP A 67 -44.39 -68.06 84.95
CA ASP A 67 -43.81 -69.39 84.75
C ASP A 67 -43.13 -69.53 83.39
N CYS A 68 -43.27 -68.52 82.52
CA CYS A 68 -42.73 -68.47 81.17
C CYS A 68 -41.55 -67.49 81.07
N LEU A 69 -40.80 -67.54 79.96
CA LEU A 69 -39.77 -66.53 79.70
C LEU A 69 -40.42 -65.14 79.52
N SER A 70 -39.64 -64.08 79.74
CA SER A 70 -40.14 -62.70 79.59
C SER A 70 -40.71 -62.40 78.19
N SER A 71 -40.35 -63.19 77.19
CA SER A 71 -40.79 -63.13 75.80
C SER A 71 -42.00 -64.04 75.49
N GLU A 72 -42.60 -64.67 76.52
CA GLU A 72 -43.64 -65.69 76.39
C GLU A 72 -44.81 -65.43 77.35
N LYS A 73 -45.98 -65.98 77.04
CA LYS A 73 -47.19 -65.96 77.87
C LYS A 73 -47.76 -67.34 78.06
N CYS A 74 -48.38 -67.56 79.21
CA CYS A 74 -49.09 -68.79 79.48
C CYS A 74 -50.45 -68.81 78.78
N LYS A 75 -50.59 -69.63 77.74
CA LYS A 75 -51.83 -69.81 76.99
C LYS A 75 -52.20 -71.29 76.93
N GLY A 76 -53.32 -71.64 77.57
CA GLY A 76 -53.80 -73.03 77.60
C GLY A 76 -52.79 -74.00 78.21
N ASN A 77 -52.15 -73.61 79.33
CA ASN A 77 -51.11 -74.34 80.05
C ASN A 77 -49.79 -74.57 79.29
N THR A 78 -49.52 -73.75 78.27
CA THR A 78 -48.26 -73.75 77.53
C THR A 78 -47.72 -72.33 77.37
N CYS A 79 -46.42 -72.16 77.58
CA CYS A 79 -45.73 -70.91 77.26
C CYS A 79 -45.64 -70.74 75.75
N VAL A 80 -46.21 -69.66 75.22
CA VAL A 80 -46.18 -69.28 73.80
C VAL A 80 -45.55 -67.90 73.66
N ASN A 81 -44.78 -67.67 72.60
CA ASN A 81 -44.11 -66.39 72.39
C ASN A 81 -45.15 -65.25 72.27
N VAL A 82 -44.88 -64.10 72.91
CA VAL A 82 -45.80 -62.95 72.90
C VAL A 82 -46.09 -62.43 71.49
N CYS A 83 -45.19 -62.71 70.54
CA CYS A 83 -45.27 -62.32 69.14
C CYS A 83 -45.57 -63.48 68.18
N ASP A 84 -45.89 -64.70 68.64
CA ASP A 84 -46.21 -65.84 67.77
C ASP A 84 -47.49 -66.61 68.20
N PRO A 85 -48.58 -66.56 67.40
CA PRO A 85 -48.73 -65.79 66.17
C PRO A 85 -48.77 -64.28 66.43
N ASN A 86 -48.29 -63.49 65.46
CA ASN A 86 -48.21 -62.02 65.57
C ASN A 86 -49.56 -61.43 66.04
N PRO A 87 -49.63 -60.86 67.27
CA PRO A 87 -50.87 -60.34 67.84
C PRO A 87 -51.29 -58.98 67.26
N CYS A 88 -50.43 -58.31 66.50
CA CYS A 88 -50.69 -56.98 65.96
C CYS A 88 -51.68 -57.02 64.78
N SER A 89 -52.77 -56.26 64.87
CA SER A 89 -53.75 -56.12 63.78
C SER A 89 -53.18 -55.43 62.54
N SER A 90 -52.10 -54.66 62.71
CA SER A 90 -51.30 -54.04 61.65
C SER A 90 -49.87 -53.81 62.16
N GLY A 91 -48.87 -54.06 61.33
CA GLY A 91 -47.45 -53.92 61.68
C GLY A 91 -46.84 -55.20 62.24
N TYR A 92 -45.68 -55.04 62.86
CA TYR A 92 -44.84 -56.13 63.36
C TYR A 92 -44.77 -56.09 64.88
N CYS A 93 -44.80 -57.26 65.49
CA CYS A 93 -44.71 -57.39 66.94
C CYS A 93 -43.25 -57.27 67.40
N LEU A 94 -42.99 -56.29 68.26
CA LEU A 94 -41.74 -56.14 69.00
C LEU A 94 -41.95 -56.68 70.41
N ASP A 95 -41.14 -57.64 70.80
CA ASP A 95 -41.07 -58.14 72.18
C ASP A 95 -40.41 -57.08 73.06
N GLU A 96 -41.17 -56.54 74.01
CA GLU A 96 -40.71 -55.52 74.98
C GLU A 96 -40.16 -56.16 76.26
N GLY A 97 -40.21 -57.50 76.36
CA GLY A 97 -39.99 -58.24 77.59
C GLY A 97 -41.15 -58.09 78.59
N ASN A 98 -40.98 -58.71 79.76
CA ASN A 98 -41.98 -58.74 80.84
C ASN A 98 -43.38 -59.18 80.41
N HIS A 99 -43.46 -60.15 79.50
CA HIS A 99 -44.72 -60.66 78.96
C HIS A 99 -45.52 -59.54 78.28
N SER A 100 -44.87 -58.62 77.58
CA SER A 100 -45.51 -57.53 76.84
C SER A 100 -44.99 -57.44 75.41
N TYR A 101 -45.79 -56.86 74.53
CA TYR A 101 -45.41 -56.56 73.16
C TYR A 101 -45.89 -55.18 72.76
N SER A 102 -45.17 -54.58 71.80
CA SER A 102 -45.58 -53.37 71.08
C SER A 102 -45.79 -53.69 69.61
N CYS A 103 -46.71 -52.99 68.97
CA CYS A 103 -46.90 -53.06 67.52
C CYS A 103 -46.18 -51.89 66.86
N VAL A 104 -45.18 -52.21 66.04
CA VAL A 104 -44.34 -51.23 65.36
C VAL A 104 -44.47 -51.33 63.85
N GLU A 105 -44.15 -50.26 63.14
CA GLU A 105 -44.27 -50.25 61.67
C GLU A 105 -43.19 -51.10 61.00
N CYS A 106 -42.00 -51.20 61.60
CA CYS A 106 -40.88 -51.95 61.06
C CYS A 106 -39.97 -52.47 62.17
N LEU A 107 -39.29 -53.58 61.89
CA LEU A 107 -38.19 -54.11 62.73
C LEU A 107 -36.84 -54.05 61.99
N ASN A 108 -36.89 -53.95 60.66
CA ASN A 108 -35.76 -53.82 59.75
C ASN A 108 -36.23 -53.10 58.47
N ASP A 109 -35.29 -52.75 57.60
CA ASP A 109 -35.58 -51.99 56.38
C ASP A 109 -36.49 -52.73 55.39
N ASP A 110 -36.45 -54.06 55.35
CA ASP A 110 -37.28 -54.89 54.45
C ASP A 110 -38.78 -54.78 54.77
N HIS A 111 -39.13 -54.24 55.96
CA HIS A 111 -40.50 -53.97 56.37
C HIS A 111 -41.02 -52.61 55.87
N CYS A 112 -40.15 -51.78 55.29
CA CYS A 112 -40.49 -50.47 54.72
C CYS A 112 -40.52 -50.52 53.19
N SER A 113 -41.08 -49.48 52.55
CA SER A 113 -40.94 -49.30 51.11
C SER A 113 -39.48 -48.97 50.74
N ALA A 114 -39.08 -49.25 49.49
CA ALA A 114 -37.68 -49.12 49.04
C ALA A 114 -37.07 -47.71 49.15
N ASP A 115 -37.91 -46.68 49.27
CA ASP A 115 -37.58 -45.27 49.49
C ASP A 115 -37.53 -44.86 50.97
N LYS A 116 -37.79 -45.80 51.88
CA LYS A 116 -37.79 -45.62 53.33
C LYS A 116 -36.84 -46.61 54.01
N LYS A 117 -36.41 -46.27 55.22
CA LYS A 117 -35.62 -47.12 56.11
C LYS A 117 -36.31 -47.21 57.46
N CYS A 118 -36.08 -48.31 58.17
CA CYS A 118 -36.55 -48.47 59.53
C CYS A 118 -35.65 -47.70 60.50
N SER A 119 -36.19 -46.69 61.16
CA SER A 119 -35.44 -45.92 62.16
C SER A 119 -36.32 -45.68 63.37
N GLY A 120 -35.90 -46.19 64.54
CA GLY A 120 -36.71 -46.09 65.76
C GLY A 120 -38.06 -46.80 65.64
N ASN A 121 -38.10 -47.92 64.90
CA ASN A 121 -39.29 -48.74 64.66
C ASN A 121 -40.43 -48.06 63.86
N VAL A 122 -40.11 -46.97 63.15
CA VAL A 122 -40.97 -46.30 62.16
C VAL A 122 -40.29 -46.21 60.80
N CYS A 123 -41.07 -46.27 59.71
CA CYS A 123 -40.54 -46.16 58.36
C CYS A 123 -40.37 -44.68 57.97
N VAL A 124 -39.13 -44.20 57.99
CA VAL A 124 -38.76 -42.82 57.63
C VAL A 124 -38.15 -42.77 56.24
N ASP A 125 -38.25 -41.64 55.54
CA ASP A 125 -37.58 -41.48 54.25
C ASP A 125 -36.07 -41.71 54.38
N VAL A 126 -35.46 -42.36 53.39
CA VAL A 126 -34.01 -42.62 53.39
C VAL A 126 -33.18 -41.33 53.45
N CYS A 127 -33.79 -40.22 53.02
CA CYS A 127 -33.23 -38.87 53.09
C CYS A 127 -33.42 -38.19 54.45
N THR A 128 -34.10 -38.77 55.43
CA THR A 128 -34.17 -38.21 56.78
C THR A 128 -32.85 -38.47 57.53
N GLY A 129 -32.19 -37.40 57.98
CA GLY A 129 -30.94 -37.46 58.76
C GLY A 129 -29.70 -37.83 57.94
N ASN A 130 -29.69 -37.61 56.62
CA ASN A 130 -28.54 -37.88 55.75
C ASN A 130 -27.47 -36.75 55.81
N ASN A 131 -26.28 -36.99 55.25
CA ASN A 131 -25.18 -36.02 55.20
C ASN A 131 -25.12 -35.17 53.91
N CYS A 132 -26.02 -35.37 52.93
CA CYS A 132 -26.05 -34.61 51.68
C CYS A 132 -26.20 -33.11 51.92
N THR A 133 -27.04 -32.70 52.89
CA THR A 133 -27.19 -31.28 53.25
C THR A 133 -25.90 -30.68 53.81
N GLN A 134 -25.12 -31.46 54.57
CA GLN A 134 -23.79 -31.02 55.05
C GLN A 134 -22.77 -30.90 53.91
N GLN A 135 -22.96 -31.68 52.84
CA GLN A 135 -22.18 -31.59 51.61
C GLN A 135 -22.74 -30.55 50.62
N SER A 136 -23.78 -29.80 50.99
CA SER A 136 -24.50 -28.88 50.10
C SER A 136 -25.02 -29.54 48.81
N LYS A 137 -25.46 -30.80 48.90
CA LYS A 137 -26.00 -31.61 47.80
C LYS A 137 -27.46 -31.98 48.05
N LEU A 138 -28.18 -32.30 46.97
CA LEU A 138 -29.53 -32.86 47.03
C LEU A 138 -29.48 -34.34 47.40
N CYS A 139 -30.55 -34.83 48.03
CA CYS A 139 -30.71 -36.25 48.37
C CYS A 139 -31.80 -36.89 47.53
N SER A 140 -31.55 -38.09 47.00
CA SER A 140 -32.55 -38.94 46.38
C SER A 140 -32.42 -40.38 46.87
N SER A 141 -33.53 -41.12 46.89
CA SER A 141 -33.52 -42.56 47.14
C SER A 141 -32.77 -43.29 46.02
N ASN A 142 -31.96 -44.29 46.40
CA ASN A 142 -31.30 -45.18 45.45
C ASN A 142 -32.12 -46.46 45.17
N GLY A 143 -33.33 -46.58 45.71
CA GLY A 143 -34.25 -47.70 45.48
C GLY A 143 -33.93 -48.99 46.25
N ASN A 144 -32.99 -48.96 47.20
CA ASN A 144 -32.61 -50.12 48.02
C ASN A 144 -32.39 -49.71 49.48
N HIS A 145 -33.35 -49.00 50.07
CA HIS A 145 -33.31 -48.47 51.44
C HIS A 145 -32.10 -47.55 51.73
N GLY A 146 -31.44 -47.05 50.69
CA GLY A 146 -30.31 -46.13 50.78
C GLY A 146 -30.55 -44.83 50.00
N TYR A 147 -29.63 -43.88 50.15
CA TYR A 147 -29.68 -42.58 49.50
C TYR A 147 -28.45 -42.33 48.62
N LEU A 148 -28.57 -41.33 47.75
CA LEU A 148 -27.47 -40.78 46.97
C LEU A 148 -27.46 -39.25 47.07
N CYS A 149 -26.28 -38.66 47.24
CA CYS A 149 -26.08 -37.22 47.21
C CYS A 149 -25.71 -36.79 45.78
N TYR A 150 -26.48 -35.89 45.19
CA TYR A 150 -26.28 -35.44 43.81
C TYR A 150 -26.51 -33.94 43.66
N GLY A 151 -26.06 -33.42 42.51
CA GLY A 151 -26.19 -32.00 42.18
C GLY A 151 -25.54 -31.10 43.21
N CYS A 152 -26.03 -29.87 43.28
CA CYS A 152 -25.57 -28.86 44.23
C CYS A 152 -26.75 -28.03 44.76
N THR A 153 -26.62 -27.53 45.97
CA THR A 153 -27.51 -26.54 46.58
C THR A 153 -26.80 -25.24 46.92
N SER A 154 -25.46 -25.23 46.89
CA SER A 154 -24.58 -24.06 46.99
C SER A 154 -23.21 -24.40 46.40
N ASP A 155 -22.35 -23.39 46.22
CA ASP A 155 -21.02 -23.55 45.62
C ASP A 155 -20.10 -24.48 46.42
N ALA A 156 -20.36 -24.67 47.71
CA ALA A 156 -19.60 -25.57 48.57
C ALA A 156 -19.66 -27.06 48.11
N ALA A 157 -20.59 -27.40 47.21
CA ALA A 157 -20.69 -28.73 46.62
C ALA A 157 -19.86 -28.92 45.33
N CYS A 158 -19.32 -27.84 44.76
CA CYS A 158 -18.63 -27.80 43.48
C CYS A 158 -17.11 -27.78 43.64
N ALA A 159 -16.38 -28.15 42.57
CA ALA A 159 -14.92 -28.09 42.57
C ALA A 159 -14.43 -26.63 42.53
N ASN A 160 -13.14 -26.42 42.81
CA ASN A 160 -12.53 -25.10 42.61
C ASN A 160 -12.77 -24.64 41.16
N ASP A 161 -13.19 -23.38 40.98
CA ASP A 161 -13.53 -22.73 39.70
C ASP A 161 -14.90 -23.11 39.07
N GLU A 162 -15.73 -23.83 39.83
CA GLU A 162 -17.13 -24.09 39.49
C GLU A 162 -18.09 -23.43 40.49
N PHE A 163 -19.27 -23.04 40.02
CA PHE A 163 -20.37 -22.53 40.85
C PHE A 163 -21.62 -23.39 40.70
N CYS A 164 -22.48 -23.36 41.71
CA CYS A 164 -23.74 -24.07 41.67
C CYS A 164 -24.80 -23.28 40.90
N ASP A 165 -25.20 -23.74 39.71
CA ASP A 165 -26.41 -23.25 39.06
C ASP A 165 -27.62 -23.75 39.85
N THR A 166 -28.14 -22.90 40.72
CA THR A 166 -29.27 -23.24 41.59
C THR A 166 -30.58 -23.50 40.84
N THR A 167 -30.66 -23.17 39.53
CA THR A 167 -31.81 -23.46 38.66
C THR A 167 -31.72 -24.89 38.13
N THR A 168 -30.57 -25.27 37.58
CA THR A 168 -30.36 -26.61 36.98
C THR A 168 -29.83 -27.65 37.98
N LYS A 169 -29.42 -27.21 39.17
CA LYS A 169 -28.84 -28.03 40.25
C LYS A 169 -27.54 -28.72 39.86
N THR A 170 -26.77 -28.14 38.95
CA THR A 170 -25.47 -28.65 38.47
C THR A 170 -24.35 -27.64 38.70
N CYS A 171 -23.14 -28.14 38.95
CA CYS A 171 -21.94 -27.31 38.97
C CYS A 171 -21.58 -26.87 37.55
N ARG A 172 -21.28 -25.58 37.35
CA ARG A 172 -20.85 -25.00 36.08
C ARG A 172 -19.51 -24.32 36.24
N THR A 173 -18.63 -24.46 35.25
CA THR A 173 -17.36 -23.74 35.19
C THR A 173 -17.58 -22.24 34.98
N LEU A 174 -16.76 -21.42 35.63
CA LEU A 174 -16.85 -19.95 35.52
C LEU A 174 -16.40 -19.44 34.14
N CYS A 175 -15.41 -20.08 33.52
CA CYS A 175 -14.95 -19.70 32.19
C CYS A 175 -15.83 -20.38 31.12
N PRO A 176 -16.53 -19.60 30.28
CA PRO A 176 -17.28 -20.19 29.17
C PRO A 176 -16.31 -20.76 28.13
N ASP A 177 -16.70 -21.86 27.48
CA ASP A 177 -15.99 -22.44 26.31
C ASP A 177 -15.85 -21.44 25.13
N SER A 178 -16.42 -20.23 25.25
CA SER A 178 -16.49 -19.17 24.25
C SER A 178 -15.35 -18.15 24.30
N CYS A 179 -14.29 -18.36 25.08
CA CYS A 179 -13.04 -17.62 24.84
C CYS A 179 -12.39 -18.17 23.56
N GLU A 180 -12.93 -17.80 22.39
CA GLU A 180 -12.34 -18.15 21.09
C GLU A 180 -10.97 -17.48 20.94
N GLY A 181 -9.94 -18.25 20.55
CA GLY A 181 -8.56 -17.78 20.39
C GLY A 181 -7.69 -17.98 21.63
N ASN A 182 -6.57 -17.25 21.71
CA ASN A 182 -5.60 -17.31 22.82
C ASN A 182 -5.98 -16.38 24.00
N LEU A 183 -7.26 -16.00 24.11
CA LEU A 183 -7.74 -15.09 25.15
C LEU A 183 -7.62 -15.69 26.55
N ILE A 184 -7.25 -14.86 27.53
CA ILE A 184 -7.08 -15.25 28.93
C ILE A 184 -8.41 -15.06 29.66
N CYS A 185 -8.89 -16.08 30.37
CA CYS A 185 -10.07 -15.97 31.22
C CYS A 185 -9.68 -15.37 32.58
N GLU A 186 -10.26 -14.22 32.94
CA GLU A 186 -10.11 -13.59 34.24
C GLU A 186 -11.40 -13.72 35.06
N ILE A 187 -11.30 -14.25 36.27
CA ILE A 187 -12.40 -14.32 37.23
C ILE A 187 -12.47 -12.97 37.96
N ILE A 188 -13.54 -12.20 37.73
CA ILE A 188 -13.72 -10.83 38.24
C ILE A 188 -14.70 -10.74 39.42
N GLY A 189 -15.32 -11.87 39.79
CA GLY A 189 -16.22 -11.96 40.94
C GLY A 189 -16.57 -13.39 41.28
N ALA A 190 -17.42 -13.58 42.31
CA ALA A 190 -17.82 -14.91 42.77
C ALA A 190 -18.54 -15.75 41.69
N HIS A 191 -19.14 -15.10 40.69
CA HIS A 191 -19.88 -15.74 39.60
C HIS A 191 -19.70 -15.04 38.24
N GLU A 192 -18.60 -14.29 38.06
CA GLU A 192 -18.35 -13.51 36.84
C GLU A 192 -16.93 -13.76 36.34
N ALA A 193 -16.82 -14.14 35.07
CA ALA A 193 -15.56 -14.25 34.35
C ALA A 193 -15.63 -13.45 33.04
N LYS A 194 -14.47 -12.91 32.62
CA LYS A 194 -14.32 -12.15 31.38
C LYS A 194 -13.12 -12.69 30.60
N CYS A 195 -13.25 -12.87 29.29
CA CYS A 195 -12.09 -13.13 28.43
C CYS A 195 -11.38 -11.78 28.16
N SER A 196 -10.09 -11.72 28.42
CA SER A 196 -9.22 -10.56 28.19
C SER A 196 -8.06 -10.92 27.27
N CYS A 197 -7.52 -9.93 26.56
CA CYS A 197 -6.25 -10.03 25.87
C CYS A 197 -5.16 -9.31 26.69
N GLN A 198 -3.92 -9.77 26.60
CA GLN A 198 -2.74 -9.09 27.16
C GLN A 198 -1.83 -8.52 26.07
N THR A 199 -1.74 -9.22 24.96
CA THR A 199 -0.92 -8.87 23.80
C THR A 199 -1.73 -9.01 22.51
N ASP A 200 -1.23 -8.43 21.41
CA ASP A 200 -1.89 -8.56 20.11
C ASP A 200 -1.91 -10.02 19.61
N GLU A 201 -1.00 -10.88 20.08
CA GLU A 201 -0.94 -12.31 19.76
C GLU A 201 -2.12 -13.10 20.35
N ASP A 202 -2.81 -12.53 21.34
CA ASP A 202 -4.00 -13.14 21.96
C ASP A 202 -5.25 -12.94 21.08
N CYS A 203 -5.19 -12.00 20.13
CA CYS A 203 -6.32 -11.61 19.31
C CYS A 203 -6.37 -12.36 17.97
N PRO A 204 -7.59 -12.62 17.44
CA PRO A 204 -7.76 -13.15 16.09
C PRO A 204 -7.13 -12.24 15.02
N GLU A 205 -6.79 -12.81 13.87
CA GLU A 205 -6.27 -12.05 12.73
C GLU A 205 -7.20 -10.87 12.37
N GLY A 206 -6.62 -9.67 12.25
CA GLY A 206 -7.39 -8.44 12.00
C GLY A 206 -7.82 -7.66 13.25
N TYR A 207 -7.47 -8.14 14.45
CA TYR A 207 -7.74 -7.50 15.73
C TYR A 207 -6.44 -7.26 16.52
N THR A 208 -6.43 -6.21 17.34
CA THR A 208 -5.35 -5.88 18.28
C THR A 208 -5.90 -5.79 19.69
N CYS A 209 -5.05 -6.03 20.69
CA CYS A 209 -5.44 -5.93 22.07
C CYS A 209 -5.48 -4.48 22.53
N ASP A 210 -6.68 -3.96 22.78
CA ASP A 210 -6.83 -2.67 23.45
C ASP A 210 -6.30 -2.79 24.89
N GLN A 211 -5.17 -2.13 25.14
CA GLN A 211 -4.49 -2.21 26.44
C GLN A 211 -5.28 -1.54 27.58
N GLU A 212 -6.23 -0.66 27.28
CA GLU A 212 -7.09 0.00 28.26
C GLU A 212 -8.30 -0.86 28.61
N THR A 213 -9.01 -1.38 27.60
CA THR A 213 -10.23 -2.18 27.82
C THR A 213 -9.97 -3.68 27.98
N LYS A 214 -8.75 -4.13 27.64
CA LYS A 214 -8.30 -5.53 27.58
C LYS A 214 -9.18 -6.39 26.68
N GLN A 215 -9.67 -5.81 25.58
CA GLN A 215 -10.49 -6.49 24.58
C GLN A 215 -9.85 -6.44 23.20
N CYS A 216 -10.06 -7.49 22.41
CA CYS A 216 -9.68 -7.47 21.01
C CYS A 216 -10.59 -6.53 20.23
N VAL A 217 -10.02 -5.46 19.71
CA VAL A 217 -10.69 -4.47 18.86
C VAL A 217 -10.16 -4.59 17.44
N ALA A 218 -10.98 -4.22 16.45
CA ALA A 218 -10.53 -4.26 15.06
C ALA A 218 -9.25 -3.42 14.92
N ALA A 219 -8.18 -4.04 14.41
CA ALA A 219 -6.89 -3.40 14.28
C ALA A 219 -7.01 -2.20 13.36
N ASP A 220 -6.45 -1.06 13.78
CA ASP A 220 -6.32 0.08 12.88
C ASP A 220 -5.32 -0.23 11.75
N CYS A 221 -5.36 0.56 10.68
CA CYS A 221 -4.48 0.33 9.54
C CYS A 221 -2.99 0.41 9.92
N GLY A 222 -2.60 1.29 10.86
CA GLY A 222 -1.21 1.44 11.27
C GLY A 222 -0.68 0.17 11.95
N SER A 223 -1.44 -0.38 12.89
CA SER A 223 -1.10 -1.63 13.57
C SER A 223 -1.05 -2.81 12.60
N LEU A 224 -1.99 -2.89 11.65
CA LEU A 224 -1.97 -3.92 10.61
C LEU A 224 -0.70 -3.84 9.74
N LEU A 225 -0.30 -2.64 9.33
CA LEU A 225 0.91 -2.43 8.54
C LEU A 225 2.15 -2.87 9.32
N MET A 226 2.27 -2.47 10.59
CA MET A 226 3.41 -2.85 11.45
C MET A 226 3.50 -4.35 11.71
N ALA A 227 2.36 -5.01 11.98
CA ALA A 227 2.29 -6.45 12.15
C ALA A 227 2.73 -7.22 10.88
N ASN A 228 2.60 -6.60 9.70
CA ASN A 228 3.00 -7.17 8.42
C ASN A 228 4.38 -6.67 7.91
N GLY A 229 5.19 -6.07 8.79
CA GLY A 229 6.57 -5.69 8.47
C GLY A 229 6.74 -4.36 7.73
N TYR A 230 5.70 -3.54 7.68
CA TYR A 230 5.74 -2.18 7.12
C TYR A 230 5.90 -1.13 8.21
N GLY A 231 6.46 0.03 7.85
CA GLY A 231 6.37 1.22 8.70
C GLY A 231 5.00 1.88 8.56
N ALA A 232 4.55 2.61 9.58
CA ALA A 232 3.34 3.41 9.53
C ALA A 232 3.61 4.82 10.08
N ALA A 233 3.09 5.85 9.43
CA ALA A 233 3.26 7.23 9.85
C ALA A 233 1.97 8.05 9.65
N LYS A 234 1.54 8.73 10.71
CA LYS A 234 0.41 9.67 10.70
C LYS A 234 0.85 11.12 10.98
N ASP A 235 2.07 11.28 11.47
CA ASP A 235 2.67 12.56 11.85
C ASP A 235 4.20 12.49 11.70
N MET A 236 4.87 13.59 12.04
CA MET A 236 6.33 13.70 11.93
C MET A 236 7.07 12.75 12.90
N GLU A 237 6.53 12.52 14.09
CA GLU A 237 7.17 11.69 15.11
C GLU A 237 7.15 10.22 14.70
N THR A 238 5.98 9.73 14.31
CA THR A 238 5.80 8.37 13.79
C THR A 238 6.58 8.15 12.48
N LEU A 239 6.70 9.18 11.63
CA LEU A 239 7.57 9.11 10.45
C LEU A 239 9.04 8.89 10.84
N LYS A 240 9.57 9.65 11.81
CA LYS A 240 10.96 9.48 12.28
C LYS A 240 11.20 8.08 12.85
N THR A 241 10.26 7.57 13.64
CA THR A 241 10.31 6.21 14.19
C THR A 241 10.33 5.16 13.08
N ALA A 242 9.43 5.28 12.08
CA ALA A 242 9.40 4.37 10.94
C ALA A 242 10.68 4.44 10.09
N VAL A 243 11.25 5.64 9.89
CA VAL A 243 12.52 5.85 9.19
C VAL A 243 13.71 5.24 9.92
N ALA A 244 13.70 5.24 11.26
CA ALA A 244 14.76 4.63 12.07
C ALA A 244 14.67 3.09 12.13
N SER A 245 13.51 2.52 11.77
CA SER A 245 13.28 1.07 11.79
C SER A 245 13.88 0.35 10.58
N ASN A 246 13.87 -0.99 10.60
CA ASN A 246 14.42 -1.84 9.53
C ASN A 246 13.47 -2.08 8.35
N VAL A 247 12.32 -1.39 8.30
CA VAL A 247 11.32 -1.57 7.23
C VAL A 247 11.78 -0.95 5.90
N SER A 248 11.36 -1.51 4.76
CA SER A 248 11.68 -0.93 3.44
C SER A 248 10.64 0.08 2.96
N GLU A 249 9.40 -0.03 3.44
CA GLU A 249 8.25 0.77 3.00
C GLU A 249 7.51 1.33 4.22
N ILE A 250 7.01 2.56 4.08
CA ILE A 250 6.29 3.28 5.12
C ILE A 250 4.93 3.70 4.56
N GLY A 251 3.87 3.19 5.17
CA GLY A 251 2.48 3.59 4.93
C GLY A 251 2.17 4.94 5.56
N ILE A 252 1.82 5.92 4.73
CA ILE A 252 1.36 7.23 5.19
C ILE A 252 -0.16 7.15 5.45
N LEU A 253 -0.54 7.25 6.73
CA LEU A 253 -1.91 7.09 7.21
C LEU A 253 -2.72 8.38 7.06
N GLU A 254 -2.10 9.54 7.32
CA GLU A 254 -2.75 10.84 7.37
C GLU A 254 -1.92 11.92 6.68
N SER A 255 -2.54 13.08 6.41
CA SER A 255 -1.86 14.24 5.84
C SER A 255 -1.18 15.04 6.95
N PHE A 256 0.12 15.28 6.83
CA PHE A 256 0.87 16.09 7.80
C PHE A 256 1.99 16.91 7.13
N THR A 257 2.64 17.76 7.92
CA THR A 257 3.74 18.62 7.47
C THR A 257 5.08 18.06 7.94
N ILE A 258 6.03 17.88 7.01
CA ILE A 258 7.45 17.66 7.28
C ILE A 258 8.11 19.03 7.41
N GLY A 259 8.19 19.51 8.65
CA GLY A 259 8.67 20.86 8.99
C GLY A 259 10.19 21.02 9.07
N GLU A 260 10.92 19.91 9.07
CA GLU A 260 12.37 19.83 9.24
C GLU A 260 12.97 18.83 8.26
N SER A 261 14.29 18.86 8.09
CA SER A 261 14.98 17.95 7.17
C SER A 261 14.82 16.49 7.57
N VAL A 262 14.42 15.65 6.62
CA VAL A 262 14.29 14.19 6.81
C VAL A 262 15.13 13.45 5.78
N ASN A 263 15.85 12.43 6.22
CA ASN A 263 16.45 11.44 5.33
C ASN A 263 15.66 10.12 5.43
N LEU A 264 15.06 9.67 4.34
CA LEU A 264 14.31 8.40 4.27
C LEU A 264 15.22 7.17 4.27
N ASN A 265 16.53 7.33 4.16
CA ASN A 265 17.52 6.24 4.21
C ASN A 265 17.20 5.09 3.24
N GLY A 266 16.80 5.43 2.00
CA GLY A 266 16.47 4.44 0.98
C GLY A 266 15.06 3.86 1.06
N LYS A 267 14.22 4.27 2.03
CA LYS A 267 12.86 3.76 2.19
C LYS A 267 11.87 4.35 1.21
N LYS A 268 10.74 3.67 1.02
CA LYS A 268 9.62 4.14 0.21
C LYS A 268 8.50 4.72 1.05
N LEU A 269 7.94 5.85 0.62
CA LEU A 269 6.68 6.38 1.14
C LEU A 269 5.54 6.00 0.20
N ILE A 270 4.50 5.37 0.76
CA ILE A 270 3.33 4.91 0.03
C ILE A 270 2.08 5.29 0.85
N PRO A 271 1.01 5.83 0.26
CA PRO A 271 -0.27 5.98 0.95
C PRO A 271 -0.75 4.66 1.55
N ALA A 272 -1.21 4.68 2.79
CA ALA A 272 -1.74 3.50 3.44
C ALA A 272 -2.93 2.89 2.67
N ASN A 273 -3.72 3.71 1.97
CA ASN A 273 -4.83 3.22 1.15
C ASN A 273 -4.46 2.41 -0.10
N LYS A 274 -3.16 2.24 -0.37
CA LYS A 274 -2.65 1.36 -1.43
C LYS A 274 -2.42 -0.08 -0.97
N TYR A 275 -2.41 -0.34 0.33
CA TYR A 275 -2.37 -1.69 0.90
C TYR A 275 -3.80 -2.26 0.92
N THR A 276 -4.29 -2.62 -0.27
CA THR A 276 -5.70 -2.99 -0.51
C THR A 276 -6.11 -4.33 0.06
N GLU A 277 -5.14 -5.16 0.45
CA GLU A 277 -5.29 -6.40 1.20
C GLU A 277 -5.87 -6.16 2.60
N PHE A 278 -5.66 -4.97 3.19
CA PHE A 278 -6.22 -4.58 4.47
C PHE A 278 -7.44 -3.67 4.25
N ALA A 279 -8.63 -4.17 4.57
CA ALA A 279 -9.88 -3.44 4.35
C ALA A 279 -9.91 -2.07 5.06
N GLN A 280 -9.30 -1.99 6.26
CA GLN A 280 -9.17 -0.79 7.08
C GLN A 280 -8.29 0.26 6.40
N CYS A 281 -7.20 -0.17 5.75
CA CYS A 281 -6.30 0.73 5.03
C CYS A 281 -6.95 1.26 3.76
N LYS A 282 -7.62 0.39 3.00
CA LYS A 282 -8.33 0.76 1.75
C LYS A 282 -9.36 1.89 1.95
N ALA A 283 -9.98 1.97 3.13
CA ALA A 283 -10.95 3.00 3.46
C ALA A 283 -10.33 4.39 3.73
N LEU A 284 -9.00 4.47 3.92
CA LEU A 284 -8.34 5.73 4.21
C LEU A 284 -8.32 6.68 3.00
N PRO A 285 -8.49 8.00 3.22
CA PRO A 285 -8.30 8.98 2.18
C PRO A 285 -6.85 8.98 1.69
N GLN A 286 -6.63 9.38 0.44
CA GLN A 286 -5.27 9.56 -0.07
C GLN A 286 -4.61 10.75 0.65
N PRO A 287 -3.50 10.54 1.38
CA PRO A 287 -2.84 11.59 2.12
C PRO A 287 -2.09 12.53 1.20
N THR A 288 -1.95 13.78 1.65
CA THR A 288 -1.09 14.79 1.04
C THR A 288 -0.05 15.22 2.06
N LEU A 289 1.24 15.13 1.71
CA LEU A 289 2.30 15.60 2.59
C LEU A 289 2.69 17.02 2.22
N THR A 290 2.83 17.88 3.22
CA THR A 290 3.42 19.21 3.03
C THR A 290 4.89 19.16 3.43
N ILE A 291 5.78 19.49 2.53
CA ILE A 291 7.22 19.48 2.76
C ILE A 291 7.68 20.92 2.88
N ALA A 292 8.21 21.30 4.05
CA ALA A 292 8.62 22.67 4.33
C ALA A 292 10.16 22.88 4.32
N ASP A 293 10.92 21.79 4.45
CA ASP A 293 12.38 21.75 4.38
C ASP A 293 12.83 20.56 3.49
N SER A 294 14.10 20.13 3.55
CA SER A 294 14.61 19.06 2.68
C SER A 294 14.03 17.67 3.00
N LEU A 295 13.66 16.92 1.96
CA LEU A 295 13.31 15.50 2.03
C LEU A 295 14.31 14.72 1.19
N ASN A 296 15.35 14.21 1.83
CA ASN A 296 16.34 13.37 1.20
C ASN A 296 15.83 11.92 1.12
N ALA A 297 15.70 11.34 -0.07
CA ALA A 297 15.29 9.96 -0.21
C ALA A 297 16.46 8.96 -0.14
N SER A 298 17.69 9.40 -0.43
CA SER A 298 18.90 8.56 -0.53
C SER A 298 18.69 7.24 -1.28
N GLY A 299 18.09 7.34 -2.47
CA GLY A 299 17.76 6.19 -3.33
C GLY A 299 16.38 5.56 -3.06
N GLY A 300 15.67 6.06 -2.05
CA GLY A 300 14.30 5.67 -1.72
C GLY A 300 13.26 6.14 -2.73
N GLY A 301 11.99 5.93 -2.39
CA GLY A 301 10.88 6.14 -3.30
C GLY A 301 9.70 6.90 -2.71
N ILE A 302 8.93 7.55 -3.56
CA ILE A 302 7.65 8.15 -3.23
C ILE A 302 6.66 7.68 -4.31
N GLU A 303 5.61 6.97 -3.91
CA GLU A 303 4.68 6.33 -4.84
C GLU A 303 3.23 6.77 -4.58
N ASP A 304 2.50 7.12 -5.63
CA ASP A 304 1.07 7.46 -5.61
C ASP A 304 0.67 8.59 -4.63
N MET A 305 1.55 9.58 -4.43
CA MET A 305 1.33 10.68 -3.48
C MET A 305 1.16 12.05 -4.15
N THR A 306 0.52 12.97 -3.42
CA THR A 306 0.67 14.42 -3.68
C THR A 306 1.58 15.02 -2.61
N LEU A 307 2.62 15.74 -3.04
CA LEU A 307 3.52 16.49 -2.16
C LEU A 307 3.33 17.99 -2.41
N ASN A 308 3.03 18.74 -1.36
CA ASN A 308 2.98 20.19 -1.38
C ASN A 308 4.33 20.73 -0.88
N LEU A 309 5.16 21.26 -1.77
CA LEU A 309 6.49 21.77 -1.46
C LEU A 309 6.38 23.27 -1.19
N LYS A 310 6.57 23.69 0.06
CA LYS A 310 6.42 25.08 0.53
C LYS A 310 7.63 25.52 1.34
N ALA A 311 8.55 26.25 0.74
CA ALA A 311 9.83 26.55 1.40
C ALA A 311 9.61 27.44 2.64
N ALA A 312 9.94 26.92 3.83
CA ALA A 312 9.84 27.66 5.09
C ALA A 312 10.81 28.85 5.18
N LYS A 313 11.89 28.82 4.40
CA LYS A 313 12.96 29.83 4.34
C LYS A 313 13.55 29.90 2.93
N SER A 314 14.33 30.93 2.65
CA SER A 314 15.10 31.01 1.40
C SER A 314 16.17 29.93 1.31
N SER A 315 16.50 29.53 0.09
CA SER A 315 17.51 28.53 -0.29
C SER A 315 17.21 27.10 0.15
N VAL A 316 15.94 26.75 0.45
CA VAL A 316 15.54 25.35 0.70
C VAL A 316 15.79 24.51 -0.55
N LYS A 317 16.33 23.31 -0.35
CA LYS A 317 16.56 22.31 -1.40
C LYS A 317 15.71 21.09 -1.07
N PHE A 318 14.60 20.91 -1.77
CA PHE A 318 13.65 19.85 -1.42
C PHE A 318 14.24 18.46 -1.62
N PHE A 319 14.93 18.24 -2.73
CA PHE A 319 15.54 16.96 -3.05
C PHE A 319 17.02 17.17 -3.41
N THR A 320 17.92 16.58 -2.63
CA THR A 320 19.39 16.77 -2.76
C THR A 320 20.16 15.53 -3.17
N ASP A 321 19.49 14.38 -3.28
CA ASP A 321 20.09 13.07 -3.57
C ASP A 321 19.16 12.28 -4.52
N SER A 322 19.51 11.02 -4.75
CA SER A 322 18.75 10.08 -5.54
C SER A 322 17.34 9.88 -4.97
N VAL A 323 16.33 9.89 -5.85
CA VAL A 323 14.91 9.71 -5.49
C VAL A 323 14.14 9.08 -6.64
N ASN A 324 13.23 8.16 -6.31
CA ASN A 324 12.33 7.53 -7.27
C ASN A 324 10.90 8.05 -7.06
N PHE A 325 10.32 8.67 -8.07
CA PHE A 325 8.91 9.08 -8.07
C PHE A 325 8.10 8.15 -8.94
N LYS A 326 6.97 7.64 -8.43
CA LYS A 326 6.02 6.87 -9.21
C LYS A 326 4.60 7.39 -9.00
N ASN A 327 3.95 7.86 -10.07
CA ASN A 327 2.60 8.44 -9.98
C ASN A 327 2.47 9.61 -8.98
N VAL A 328 3.50 10.46 -8.87
CA VAL A 328 3.55 11.53 -7.88
C VAL A 328 3.16 12.87 -8.49
N THR A 329 2.39 13.67 -7.74
CA THR A 329 2.17 15.08 -8.02
C THR A 329 2.98 15.95 -7.06
N LEU A 330 3.89 16.76 -7.60
CA LEU A 330 4.67 17.76 -6.87
C LEU A 330 4.01 19.14 -7.07
N ASN A 331 3.31 19.63 -6.07
CA ASN A 331 2.80 21.00 -6.04
C ASN A 331 3.86 21.91 -5.44
N TYR A 332 4.64 22.57 -6.29
CA TYR A 332 5.71 23.46 -5.90
C TYR A 332 5.18 24.89 -5.80
N THR A 333 5.04 25.41 -4.58
CA THR A 333 4.53 26.76 -4.33
C THR A 333 5.43 27.44 -3.32
N THR A 334 6.15 28.48 -3.75
CA THR A 334 7.08 29.19 -2.86
C THR A 334 7.08 30.69 -3.13
N ASP A 335 7.02 31.45 -2.04
CA ASP A 335 7.25 32.89 -2.01
C ASP A 335 8.74 33.23 -1.78
N ASN A 336 9.52 32.24 -1.35
CA ASN A 336 10.96 32.35 -1.08
C ASN A 336 11.79 31.70 -2.19
N TRP A 337 13.04 32.12 -2.36
CA TRP A 337 13.96 31.46 -3.30
C TRP A 337 14.19 30.00 -2.88
N ALA A 338 13.97 29.01 -3.76
CA ALA A 338 14.17 27.60 -3.43
C ALA A 338 14.51 26.74 -4.66
N TYR A 339 15.12 25.57 -4.38
CA TYR A 339 15.46 24.56 -5.36
C TYR A 339 14.51 23.39 -5.23
N LEU A 340 13.84 23.05 -6.34
CA LEU A 340 13.10 21.80 -6.41
C LEU A 340 14.06 20.61 -6.33
N PHE A 341 15.13 20.66 -7.12
CA PHE A 341 16.21 19.67 -7.12
C PHE A 341 17.57 20.38 -7.02
N ASP A 342 18.46 19.89 -6.16
CA ASP A 342 19.89 20.23 -6.16
C ASP A 342 20.70 18.96 -5.89
N VAL A 343 20.82 18.13 -6.93
CA VAL A 343 21.30 16.75 -6.82
C VAL A 343 22.72 16.63 -7.39
N THR A 344 23.65 16.12 -6.58
CA THR A 344 25.05 15.88 -6.97
C THR A 344 25.37 14.39 -6.96
N GLY A 345 25.72 13.83 -8.12
CA GLY A 345 26.06 12.40 -8.29
C GLY A 345 24.89 11.42 -8.14
N GLY A 346 23.67 11.91 -7.90
CA GLY A 346 22.48 11.11 -7.66
C GLY A 346 21.63 10.84 -8.90
N THR A 347 20.65 9.93 -8.77
CA THR A 347 19.69 9.61 -9.83
C THR A 347 18.26 9.95 -9.43
N VAL A 348 17.58 10.76 -10.25
CA VAL A 348 16.15 11.06 -10.11
C VAL A 348 15.35 10.31 -11.17
N ASN A 349 14.44 9.45 -10.74
CA ASN A 349 13.59 8.65 -11.63
C ASN A 349 12.14 9.10 -11.56
N PHE A 350 11.49 9.20 -12.72
CA PHE A 350 10.05 9.46 -12.86
C PHE A 350 9.38 8.29 -13.59
N ASP A 351 8.76 7.40 -12.82
CA ASP A 351 8.03 6.22 -13.28
C ASP A 351 6.51 6.46 -13.27
N GLY A 352 5.75 5.80 -14.16
CA GLY A 352 4.30 6.01 -14.24
C GLY A 352 3.93 7.44 -14.68
N THR A 353 2.90 8.05 -14.08
CA THR A 353 2.42 9.39 -14.47
C THR A 353 2.73 10.43 -13.39
N ASN A 354 3.77 11.24 -13.60
CA ASN A 354 4.20 12.27 -12.67
C ASN A 354 3.83 13.68 -13.16
N THR A 355 3.51 14.57 -12.23
CA THR A 355 3.18 15.96 -12.52
C THR A 355 3.96 16.90 -11.59
N ILE A 356 4.53 17.96 -12.14
CA ILE A 356 5.07 19.09 -11.39
C ILE A 356 4.17 20.30 -11.68
N LYS A 357 3.52 20.84 -10.65
CA LYS A 357 2.72 22.07 -10.73
C LYS A 357 3.44 23.17 -9.99
N ALA A 358 4.01 24.11 -10.72
CA ALA A 358 4.77 25.22 -10.15
C ALA A 358 3.93 26.50 -10.11
N ASN A 359 3.78 27.09 -8.93
CA ASN A 359 3.14 28.39 -8.76
C ASN A 359 4.03 29.21 -7.84
N THR A 360 5.06 29.85 -8.41
CA THR A 360 6.05 30.62 -7.66
C THR A 360 5.86 32.11 -7.89
N ASN A 361 6.35 32.92 -6.96
CA ASN A 361 6.39 34.36 -7.20
C ASN A 361 7.43 34.68 -8.29
N ALA A 362 6.98 35.30 -9.37
CA ALA A 362 7.80 35.68 -10.53
C ALA A 362 8.97 36.62 -10.16
N ASP A 363 8.87 37.34 -9.03
CA ASP A 363 9.89 38.31 -8.59
C ASP A 363 11.01 37.67 -7.74
N VAL A 364 10.85 36.42 -7.31
CA VAL A 364 11.72 35.81 -6.28
C VAL A 364 12.38 34.51 -6.73
N ASN A 365 11.94 33.92 -7.85
CA ASN A 365 12.42 32.59 -8.27
C ASN A 365 12.72 32.50 -9.76
N TYR A 366 14.02 32.55 -10.09
CA TYR A 366 14.55 31.50 -10.96
C TYR A 366 14.55 30.22 -10.11
N GLY A 367 13.43 29.48 -10.10
CA GLY A 367 13.42 28.18 -9.44
C GLY A 367 14.38 27.28 -10.22
N HIS A 368 15.47 26.83 -9.61
CA HIS A 368 16.42 25.96 -10.32
C HIS A 368 16.20 24.51 -9.90
N SER A 369 16.20 23.62 -10.90
CA SER A 369 16.44 22.19 -10.70
C SER A 369 17.84 21.91 -11.22
N TYR A 370 18.80 21.74 -10.32
CA TYR A 370 20.21 21.65 -10.67
C TYR A 370 20.76 20.23 -10.45
N PHE A 371 21.40 19.69 -11.48
CA PHE A 371 21.94 18.33 -11.50
C PHE A 371 23.41 18.37 -11.87
N ARG A 372 24.29 17.92 -10.97
CA ARG A 372 25.76 18.04 -11.10
C ARG A 372 26.50 16.74 -10.84
N GLY A 373 27.74 16.65 -11.30
CA GLY A 373 28.67 15.60 -10.86
C GLY A 373 28.25 14.20 -11.32
N ASN A 374 27.87 14.05 -12.59
CA ASN A 374 27.35 12.81 -13.18
C ASN A 374 25.98 12.38 -12.67
N SER A 375 25.17 13.34 -12.20
CA SER A 375 23.76 13.10 -11.88
C SER A 375 22.98 12.62 -13.11
N LYS A 376 21.91 11.87 -12.86
CA LYS A 376 21.03 11.33 -13.90
C LYS A 376 19.58 11.67 -13.60
N VAL A 377 18.84 12.08 -14.61
CA VAL A 377 17.38 12.20 -14.55
C VAL A 377 16.77 11.31 -15.62
N ASN A 378 15.95 10.35 -15.19
CA ASN A 378 15.30 9.40 -16.09
C ASN A 378 13.78 9.59 -16.04
N ILE A 379 13.18 9.88 -17.18
CA ILE A 379 11.74 9.98 -17.36
C ILE A 379 11.28 8.69 -18.06
N ASN A 380 10.86 7.72 -17.26
CA ASN A 380 10.51 6.37 -17.72
C ASN A 380 9.03 6.24 -18.10
N GLY A 381 8.17 7.08 -17.52
CA GLY A 381 6.77 7.26 -17.87
C GLY A 381 6.45 8.69 -18.33
N ALA A 382 5.25 9.18 -18.04
CA ALA A 382 4.86 10.55 -18.37
C ALA A 382 5.32 11.51 -17.27
N LEU A 383 6.01 12.59 -17.64
CA LEU A 383 6.28 13.73 -16.78
C LEU A 383 5.68 15.00 -17.40
N THR A 384 4.78 15.66 -16.68
CA THR A 384 4.19 16.94 -17.10
C THR A 384 4.54 18.05 -16.11
N VAL A 385 5.16 19.12 -16.61
CA VAL A 385 5.47 20.34 -15.86
C VAL A 385 4.49 21.45 -16.28
N THR A 386 3.81 22.07 -15.33
CA THR A 386 2.80 23.13 -15.57
C THR A 386 2.95 24.27 -14.58
N GLY A 387 2.30 25.40 -14.87
CA GLY A 387 2.19 26.55 -13.98
C GLY A 387 3.05 27.74 -14.42
N ASN A 388 3.31 28.71 -13.54
CA ASN A 388 4.00 29.95 -13.92
C ASN A 388 4.52 30.74 -12.71
N PRO A 389 5.84 31.00 -12.59
CA PRO A 389 6.95 30.35 -13.29
C PRO A 389 7.11 28.88 -12.89
N ALA A 390 7.68 28.05 -13.77
CA ALA A 390 8.25 26.75 -13.37
C ALA A 390 9.77 26.82 -13.24
N ALA A 391 10.41 25.72 -12.84
CA ALA A 391 11.86 25.68 -12.71
C ALA A 391 12.58 25.34 -14.02
N THR A 392 13.73 25.96 -14.28
CA THR A 392 14.69 25.52 -15.31
C THR A 392 15.38 24.23 -14.87
N TRP A 393 15.60 23.32 -15.81
CA TRP A 393 16.33 22.08 -15.58
C TRP A 393 17.77 22.24 -16.06
N GLU A 394 18.69 22.45 -15.13
CA GLU A 394 20.10 22.72 -15.40
C GLU A 394 20.94 21.46 -15.11
N PHE A 395 21.73 21.06 -16.10
CA PHE A 395 22.60 19.89 -16.03
C PHE A 395 24.05 20.27 -16.27
N GLU A 396 24.89 20.00 -15.28
CA GLU A 396 26.33 20.15 -15.37
C GLU A 396 27.02 18.79 -15.29
N ALA A 397 27.73 18.40 -16.36
CA ALA A 397 28.35 17.07 -16.49
C ALA A 397 27.38 15.93 -16.10
N SER A 398 26.12 16.03 -16.53
CA SER A 398 25.01 15.18 -16.07
C SER A 398 24.12 14.76 -17.25
N THR A 399 23.20 13.82 -17.05
CA THR A 399 22.38 13.25 -18.13
C THR A 399 20.89 13.34 -17.86
N LEU A 400 20.13 13.87 -18.82
CA LEU A 400 18.68 13.73 -18.93
C LEU A 400 18.35 12.64 -19.96
N THR A 401 17.53 11.67 -19.57
CA THR A 401 17.01 10.64 -20.48
C THR A 401 15.49 10.59 -20.41
N VAL A 402 14.82 10.77 -21.55
CA VAL A 402 13.41 10.36 -21.71
C VAL A 402 13.40 8.98 -22.34
N ALA A 403 12.97 7.97 -21.61
CA ALA A 403 12.95 6.58 -22.08
C ALA A 403 11.98 6.40 -23.26
N LYS A 404 12.08 5.29 -23.99
CA LYS A 404 11.22 5.00 -25.14
C LYS A 404 9.72 4.98 -24.80
N THR A 405 9.38 4.52 -23.61
CA THR A 405 8.02 4.52 -23.05
C THR A 405 7.65 5.84 -22.37
N GLY A 406 8.65 6.70 -22.15
CA GLY A 406 8.50 7.95 -21.44
C GLY A 406 8.04 9.09 -22.33
N LYS A 407 7.54 10.16 -21.71
CA LYS A 407 7.20 11.41 -22.39
C LYS A 407 7.46 12.58 -21.47
N TYR A 408 8.18 13.59 -21.96
CA TYR A 408 8.37 14.85 -21.24
C TYR A 408 7.48 15.94 -21.85
N THR A 409 6.66 16.59 -21.02
CA THR A 409 5.80 17.70 -21.44
C THR A 409 6.03 18.90 -20.52
N TYR A 410 6.42 20.03 -21.10
CA TYR A 410 6.57 21.30 -20.40
C TYR A 410 5.55 22.30 -20.92
N LYS A 411 4.67 22.77 -20.05
CA LYS A 411 3.60 23.74 -20.32
C LYS A 411 3.53 24.82 -19.24
N ALA A 412 4.68 25.42 -18.95
CA ALA A 412 4.80 26.45 -17.92
C ALA A 412 5.40 27.75 -18.46
N GLY A 413 5.12 28.87 -17.79
CA GLY A 413 5.69 30.19 -18.13
C GLY A 413 7.01 30.50 -17.40
N GLY A 414 7.63 31.63 -17.76
CA GLY A 414 8.49 32.39 -16.84
C GLY A 414 9.99 32.08 -16.76
N ASN A 415 10.61 31.34 -17.69
CA ASN A 415 12.07 31.08 -17.67
C ASN A 415 12.79 31.57 -18.92
N GLN A 416 14.09 31.78 -18.83
CA GLN A 416 14.97 32.09 -19.95
C GLN A 416 15.29 30.80 -20.75
N GLU A 417 15.75 29.73 -20.08
CA GLU A 417 15.96 28.39 -20.66
C GLU A 417 15.03 27.35 -19.99
N ILE A 418 14.51 26.36 -20.75
CA ILE A 418 13.75 25.24 -20.15
C ILE A 418 14.67 24.09 -19.74
N ILE A 419 15.58 23.70 -20.63
CA ILE A 419 16.62 22.72 -20.38
C ILE A 419 17.96 23.37 -20.69
N GLU A 420 18.86 23.38 -19.72
CA GLU A 420 20.23 23.88 -19.85
C GLU A 420 21.22 22.73 -19.65
N LEU A 421 22.16 22.61 -20.58
CA LEU A 421 23.20 21.57 -20.58
C LEU A 421 24.57 22.23 -20.64
N SER A 422 25.47 21.88 -19.73
CA SER A 422 26.85 22.39 -19.70
C SER A 422 27.85 21.28 -19.36
N LYS A 423 29.15 21.55 -19.53
CA LYS A 423 30.27 20.65 -19.16
C LYS A 423 30.09 19.20 -19.63
N SER A 424 29.83 19.01 -20.92
CA SER A 424 29.61 17.68 -21.54
C SER A 424 28.34 16.94 -21.09
N SER A 425 27.35 17.65 -20.53
CA SER A 425 26.03 17.11 -20.24
C SER A 425 25.31 16.58 -21.48
N LYS A 426 24.39 15.64 -21.27
CA LYS A 426 23.64 14.98 -22.35
C LYS A 426 22.14 15.03 -22.12
N ALA A 427 21.37 15.32 -23.17
CA ALA A 427 19.93 15.10 -23.21
C ALA A 427 19.60 14.07 -24.30
N ILE A 428 18.95 12.97 -23.92
CA ILE A 428 18.63 11.84 -24.80
C ILE A 428 17.12 11.59 -24.77
N PHE A 429 16.44 11.92 -25.87
CA PHE A 429 15.00 11.81 -26.00
C PHE A 429 14.63 10.56 -26.82
N ASN A 430 14.61 9.40 -26.16
CA ASN A 430 14.13 8.14 -26.77
C ASN A 430 12.60 8.05 -26.80
N GLY A 431 11.91 8.82 -25.94
CA GLY A 431 10.49 9.13 -25.99
C GLY A 431 10.26 10.61 -26.35
N PRO A 432 9.03 11.00 -26.72
CA PRO A 432 8.75 12.35 -27.22
C PRO A 432 8.94 13.43 -26.14
N VAL A 433 9.48 14.57 -26.56
CA VAL A 433 9.54 15.82 -25.78
C VAL A 433 8.63 16.89 -26.38
N VAL A 434 7.81 17.52 -25.54
CA VAL A 434 6.89 18.60 -25.92
C VAL A 434 7.14 19.80 -25.02
N ILE A 435 7.82 20.83 -25.53
CA ILE A 435 8.06 22.11 -24.86
C ILE A 435 7.11 23.14 -25.47
N GLN A 436 6.14 23.62 -24.69
CA GLN A 436 5.14 24.62 -25.08
C GLN A 436 5.03 25.66 -23.96
N PRO A 437 5.99 26.59 -23.86
CA PRO A 437 6.05 27.52 -22.76
C PRO A 437 4.85 28.48 -22.80
N GLY A 438 4.26 28.74 -21.63
CA GLY A 438 3.26 29.78 -21.46
C GLY A 438 3.88 31.18 -21.60
N LYS A 439 3.04 32.21 -21.79
CA LYS A 439 3.51 33.60 -21.75
C LYS A 439 4.08 33.92 -20.36
N GLY A 440 5.29 34.51 -20.31
CA GLY A 440 5.91 34.99 -19.08
C GLY A 440 5.29 36.32 -18.61
N ASN A 441 5.61 36.74 -17.38
CA ASN A 441 5.06 37.96 -16.77
C ASN A 441 6.02 39.17 -16.73
N ARG A 442 7.35 39.05 -16.97
CA ARG A 442 8.31 40.19 -16.95
C ARG A 442 9.57 39.99 -17.80
N TYR A 443 10.06 41.11 -18.38
CA TYR A 443 11.32 41.42 -19.11
C TYR A 443 11.77 40.50 -20.26
N TYR A 444 11.55 39.20 -20.16
CA TYR A 444 11.67 38.24 -21.24
C TYR A 444 10.28 37.64 -21.43
N ASP A 445 9.61 37.95 -22.55
CA ASP A 445 8.18 37.65 -22.74
C ASP A 445 7.83 36.15 -22.60
N SER A 446 8.81 35.23 -22.54
CA SER A 446 8.68 33.76 -22.33
C SER A 446 10.03 33.07 -22.60
N ALA A 447 10.09 31.73 -22.51
CA ALA A 447 11.25 30.88 -22.83
C ALA A 447 12.07 31.43 -24.00
N TYR A 448 13.14 32.13 -23.63
CA TYR A 448 14.07 32.75 -24.56
C TYR A 448 14.73 31.65 -25.40
N HIS A 449 15.11 30.54 -24.76
CA HIS A 449 15.58 29.33 -25.41
C HIS A 449 14.75 28.10 -25.02
N GLY A 450 14.40 27.26 -26.00
CA GLY A 450 13.76 25.97 -25.74
C GLY A 450 14.72 25.00 -25.06
N ILE A 451 15.85 24.72 -25.70
CA ILE A 451 16.96 23.95 -25.12
C ILE A 451 18.27 24.72 -25.37
N TYR A 452 19.04 24.91 -24.31
CA TYR A 452 20.34 25.57 -24.33
C TYR A 452 21.45 24.57 -24.00
N GLY A 453 22.48 24.52 -24.83
CA GLY A 453 23.67 23.70 -24.64
C GLY A 453 24.94 24.55 -24.69
N SER A 454 25.87 24.29 -23.78
CA SER A 454 27.18 24.92 -23.74
C SER A 454 28.28 23.91 -23.39
N GLN A 455 29.54 24.28 -23.62
CA GLN A 455 30.72 23.55 -23.08
C GLN A 455 30.68 22.01 -23.28
N GLY A 456 30.37 21.53 -24.49
CA GLY A 456 30.34 20.09 -24.80
C GLY A 456 28.98 19.43 -24.74
N ALA A 457 27.89 20.17 -24.58
CA ALA A 457 26.55 19.61 -24.52
C ALA A 457 26.23 18.67 -25.72
N SER A 458 25.52 17.58 -25.45
CA SER A 458 25.04 16.66 -26.49
C SER A 458 23.53 16.52 -26.40
N ILE A 459 22.82 16.69 -27.52
CA ILE A 459 21.37 16.59 -27.59
C ILE A 459 20.98 15.57 -28.67
N GLU A 460 20.17 14.57 -28.30
CA GLU A 460 19.73 13.52 -29.22
C GLU A 460 18.20 13.36 -29.19
N PHE A 461 17.54 13.62 -30.31
CA PHE A 461 16.11 13.36 -30.51
C PHE A 461 15.94 12.04 -31.28
N ASN A 462 15.63 10.95 -30.58
CA ASN A 462 15.47 9.62 -31.17
C ASN A 462 14.00 9.25 -31.42
N ALA A 463 13.08 9.68 -30.56
CA ALA A 463 11.64 9.54 -30.79
C ALA A 463 11.13 10.50 -31.86
N SER A 464 10.00 10.16 -32.49
CA SER A 464 9.23 11.09 -33.32
C SER A 464 8.16 11.81 -32.50
N GLY A 465 7.67 12.95 -33.02
CA GLY A 465 6.65 13.76 -32.37
C GLY A 465 7.21 14.75 -31.36
N ASN A 466 8.49 15.12 -31.47
CA ASN A 466 9.07 16.17 -30.63
C ASN A 466 8.56 17.54 -31.07
N ILE A 467 8.24 18.39 -30.11
CA ILE A 467 7.75 19.75 -30.34
C ILE A 467 8.50 20.69 -29.41
N ILE A 468 9.06 21.76 -29.97
CA ILE A 468 9.69 22.84 -29.23
C ILE A 468 9.05 24.14 -29.69
N GLU A 469 8.36 24.83 -28.79
CA GLU A 469 7.96 26.22 -28.99
C GLU A 469 8.93 27.14 -28.24
N ALA A 470 9.40 28.18 -28.90
CA ALA A 470 10.38 29.12 -28.35
C ALA A 470 10.16 30.54 -28.87
N TYR A 471 10.65 31.53 -28.14
CA TYR A 471 10.43 32.95 -28.46
C TYR A 471 11.69 33.66 -28.96
N ASN A 472 12.90 33.13 -28.72
CA ASN A 472 14.10 33.57 -29.42
C ASN A 472 14.77 32.42 -30.17
N THR A 473 15.29 31.42 -29.44
CA THR A 473 15.97 30.28 -30.06
C THR A 473 15.30 28.95 -29.72
N GLY A 474 14.98 28.13 -30.73
CA GLY A 474 14.45 26.78 -30.49
C GLY A 474 15.49 25.89 -29.80
N ILE A 475 16.63 25.68 -30.47
CA ILE A 475 17.78 24.96 -29.94
C ILE A 475 19.01 25.85 -30.07
N TYR A 476 19.61 26.21 -28.95
CA TYR A 476 20.86 26.97 -28.88
C TYR A 476 22.00 26.06 -28.43
N ILE A 477 23.11 26.05 -29.15
CA ILE A 477 24.28 25.26 -28.77
C ILE A 477 25.57 26.06 -28.98
N ASN A 478 26.30 26.36 -27.92
CA ASN A 478 27.68 26.85 -28.03
C ASN A 478 28.70 25.79 -27.61
N THR A 479 29.91 25.91 -28.12
CA THR A 479 31.03 25.10 -27.67
C THR A 479 32.34 25.87 -27.69
N SER A 480 33.36 25.31 -27.05
CA SER A 480 34.74 25.81 -27.11
C SER A 480 35.66 24.69 -27.62
N ASP A 481 36.87 25.03 -28.02
CA ASP A 481 37.87 24.10 -28.59
C ASP A 481 38.19 22.87 -27.70
N LYS A 482 37.86 22.97 -26.41
CA LYS A 482 38.08 21.92 -25.41
C LYS A 482 37.07 20.78 -25.51
N TYR A 483 35.85 21.05 -25.97
CA TYR A 483 34.75 20.09 -25.85
C TYR A 483 34.20 19.65 -27.20
N THR A 484 33.72 18.41 -27.26
CA THR A 484 32.95 17.91 -28.40
C THR A 484 31.48 18.06 -28.10
N THR A 485 30.75 18.66 -29.03
CA THR A 485 29.33 18.96 -28.90
C THR A 485 28.61 18.31 -30.06
N ASN A 486 27.41 17.76 -29.84
CA ASN A 486 26.65 17.09 -30.90
C ASN A 486 25.15 17.40 -30.80
N LEU A 487 24.51 17.61 -31.93
CA LEU A 487 23.05 17.59 -32.06
C LEU A 487 22.66 16.49 -33.05
N LYS A 488 21.84 15.54 -32.63
CA LYS A 488 21.31 14.49 -33.51
C LYS A 488 19.80 14.50 -33.51
N ILE A 489 19.20 14.51 -34.70
CA ILE A 489 17.76 14.45 -34.90
C ILE A 489 17.46 13.19 -35.72
N ASN A 490 17.16 12.09 -35.03
CA ASN A 490 16.86 10.77 -35.58
C ASN A 490 15.35 10.46 -35.62
N GLY A 491 14.54 11.21 -34.87
CA GLY A 491 13.08 11.20 -34.99
C GLY A 491 12.52 12.60 -35.29
N SER A 492 11.26 12.69 -35.69
CA SER A 492 10.69 13.95 -36.16
C SER A 492 10.68 15.04 -35.10
N LEU A 493 11.00 16.27 -35.52
CA LEU A 493 11.05 17.46 -34.67
C LEU A 493 10.25 18.59 -35.31
N THR A 494 9.40 19.24 -34.52
CA THR A 494 8.73 20.49 -34.88
C THR A 494 9.27 21.61 -34.01
N ILE A 495 9.75 22.68 -34.62
CA ILE A 495 10.15 23.91 -33.93
C ILE A 495 9.17 25.01 -34.32
N ASN A 496 8.40 25.51 -33.35
CA ASN A 496 7.42 26.56 -33.55
C ASN A 496 7.91 27.85 -32.91
N MET A 497 8.41 28.77 -33.73
CA MET A 497 8.85 30.07 -33.26
C MET A 497 7.61 30.94 -32.98
N LYS A 498 7.54 31.48 -31.77
CA LYS A 498 6.51 32.43 -31.37
C LYS A 498 7.13 33.82 -31.48
N ASN A 499 6.51 34.73 -32.22
CA ASN A 499 7.01 36.09 -32.42
C ASN A 499 7.27 36.77 -31.06
N SER A 500 8.53 36.97 -30.71
CA SER A 500 8.95 38.00 -29.78
C SER A 500 9.33 39.20 -30.63
N LYS A 501 9.02 40.41 -30.17
CA LYS A 501 9.45 41.65 -30.83
C LYS A 501 10.98 41.85 -30.68
N SER A 502 11.78 40.81 -30.92
CA SER A 502 13.23 40.79 -30.76
C SER A 502 13.89 41.47 -31.95
N ASP A 503 14.64 42.52 -31.68
CA ASP A 503 15.46 43.23 -32.68
C ASP A 503 16.66 42.40 -33.17
N ALA A 504 17.01 41.30 -32.47
CA ALA A 504 18.15 40.43 -32.79
C ALA A 504 17.83 39.32 -33.80
N GLY A 505 16.54 39.16 -34.18
CA GLY A 505 16.05 38.02 -34.97
C GLY A 505 15.85 36.76 -34.14
N GLN A 506 15.01 35.85 -34.62
CA GLN A 506 14.74 34.55 -34.01
C GLN A 506 15.53 33.45 -34.71
N HIS A 507 15.85 32.37 -33.99
CA HIS A 507 16.69 31.29 -34.49
C HIS A 507 16.02 29.93 -34.24
N ALA A 508 15.70 29.16 -35.28
CA ALA A 508 15.18 27.81 -35.06
C ALA A 508 16.26 26.89 -34.48
N ILE A 509 17.44 26.89 -35.09
CA ILE A 509 18.65 26.25 -34.57
C ILE A 509 19.82 27.24 -34.67
N GLU A 510 20.38 27.58 -33.51
CA GLU A 510 21.55 28.42 -33.38
C GLU A 510 22.71 27.60 -32.85
N ALA A 511 23.86 27.67 -33.50
CA ALA A 511 25.02 27.02 -32.97
C ALA A 511 26.38 27.60 -33.38
N TRP A 512 27.32 27.73 -32.45
CA TRP A 512 28.62 28.32 -32.75
C TRP A 512 29.74 27.77 -31.87
N GLY A 513 30.88 27.49 -32.50
CA GLY A 513 32.14 27.19 -31.81
C GLY A 513 32.88 28.48 -31.52
N GLY A 514 33.25 28.73 -30.26
CA GLY A 514 34.04 29.89 -29.87
C GLY A 514 35.40 29.94 -30.58
N ASN A 515 35.82 31.14 -30.98
CA ASN A 515 37.11 31.51 -31.56
C ASN A 515 37.61 30.66 -32.76
N TYR A 516 37.02 30.90 -33.94
CA TYR A 516 37.66 30.98 -35.28
C TYR A 516 38.81 30.00 -35.66
N GLY A 517 38.92 28.82 -35.04
CA GLY A 517 40.16 28.03 -35.09
C GLY A 517 40.00 26.56 -35.46
N ASN A 518 39.00 25.84 -34.94
CA ASN A 518 38.99 24.37 -35.07
C ASN A 518 37.62 23.76 -35.43
N LYS A 519 37.42 23.56 -36.74
CA LYS A 519 36.16 23.17 -37.42
C LYS A 519 35.68 21.72 -37.21
N THR A 520 36.34 20.90 -36.38
CA THR A 520 36.20 19.43 -36.39
C THR A 520 35.49 18.82 -35.18
N LYS A 521 35.17 19.58 -34.13
CA LYS A 521 34.63 19.05 -32.86
C LYS A 521 33.15 19.35 -32.60
N PHE A 522 32.44 19.87 -33.59
CA PHE A 522 31.03 20.17 -33.48
C PHE A 522 30.29 19.62 -34.69
N GLN A 523 29.27 18.78 -34.47
CA GLN A 523 28.51 18.11 -35.53
C GLN A 523 27.00 18.18 -35.27
N ILE A 524 26.26 18.48 -36.33
CA ILE A 524 24.79 18.47 -36.33
C ILE A 524 24.32 17.45 -37.37
N ASP A 525 23.61 16.41 -36.94
CA ASP A 525 23.07 15.38 -37.83
C ASP A 525 21.54 15.42 -37.85
N ILE A 526 20.97 15.63 -39.03
CA ILE A 526 19.52 15.66 -39.26
C ILE A 526 19.14 14.46 -40.12
N ASN A 527 18.71 13.39 -39.47
CA ASN A 527 18.37 12.10 -40.07
C ASN A 527 16.85 11.86 -40.17
N ALA A 528 16.04 12.70 -39.54
CA ALA A 528 14.59 12.66 -39.60
C ALA A 528 13.97 14.02 -39.94
N PRO A 529 12.67 14.07 -40.31
CA PRO A 529 12.03 15.31 -40.73
C PRO A 529 12.03 16.38 -39.63
N VAL A 530 12.42 17.59 -40.00
CA VAL A 530 12.30 18.80 -39.15
C VAL A 530 11.30 19.75 -39.80
N THR A 531 10.31 20.17 -39.03
CA THR A 531 9.34 21.20 -39.46
C THR A 531 9.54 22.45 -38.63
N VAL A 532 9.68 23.61 -39.30
CA VAL A 532 9.86 24.89 -38.62
C VAL A 532 8.75 25.85 -39.03
N THR A 533 8.07 26.42 -38.05
CA THR A 533 6.97 27.36 -38.24
C THR A 533 7.21 28.65 -37.49
N GLY A 534 6.53 29.73 -37.90
CA GLY A 534 6.53 31.00 -37.16
C GLY A 534 7.78 31.87 -37.31
N LEU A 535 8.73 31.51 -38.19
CA LEU A 535 9.80 32.41 -38.62
C LEU A 535 9.22 33.58 -39.43
N HIS A 536 9.69 34.79 -39.16
CA HIS A 536 9.26 36.03 -39.80
C HIS A 536 10.23 36.50 -40.88
N SER A 537 9.61 37.01 -41.94
CA SER A 537 10.26 37.73 -43.01
C SER A 537 10.25 39.23 -42.71
N TYR A 538 11.38 39.93 -42.88
CA TYR A 538 11.35 41.39 -43.00
C TYR A 538 11.12 41.78 -44.45
N SER A 539 10.43 42.90 -44.74
CA SER A 539 10.26 43.43 -46.11
C SER A 539 10.96 44.79 -46.23
N GLY A 540 11.96 44.93 -47.11
CA GLY A 540 12.70 46.18 -47.34
C GLY A 540 14.08 45.97 -47.98
N GLU A 541 14.80 47.06 -48.28
CA GLU A 541 16.12 47.04 -48.96
C GLU A 541 17.20 46.27 -48.18
N TYR A 542 17.02 46.11 -46.86
CA TYR A 542 17.87 45.34 -45.94
C TYR A 542 17.27 43.97 -45.54
N GLU A 543 16.39 43.42 -46.39
CA GLU A 543 15.58 42.20 -46.17
C GLU A 543 16.31 41.00 -45.53
N ILE A 544 17.60 40.84 -45.81
CA ILE A 544 18.42 39.70 -45.35
C ILE A 544 19.23 40.04 -44.09
N SER A 545 19.39 41.28 -43.64
CA SER A 545 20.04 41.53 -42.34
C SER A 545 19.06 41.40 -41.17
N GLN A 546 17.75 41.53 -41.41
CA GLN A 546 16.73 41.60 -40.35
C GLN A 546 15.75 40.39 -40.26
N ALA A 547 15.82 39.42 -41.18
CA ALA A 547 14.96 38.22 -41.09
C ALA A 547 15.40 37.20 -40.01
N ASP A 548 14.52 36.25 -39.70
CA ASP A 548 14.83 35.15 -38.79
C ASP A 548 15.70 34.06 -39.45
N PHE A 549 16.39 33.29 -38.62
CA PHE A 549 17.31 32.24 -39.01
C PHE A 549 16.65 30.87 -38.85
N LEU A 550 16.61 30.11 -39.94
CA LEU A 550 16.38 28.66 -39.82
C LEU A 550 17.60 27.99 -39.20
N PHE A 551 18.79 28.43 -39.64
CA PHE A 551 20.06 27.94 -39.15
C PHE A 551 21.04 29.12 -39.03
N TYR A 552 21.48 29.42 -37.82
CA TYR A 552 22.59 30.34 -37.56
C TYR A 552 23.76 29.55 -37.00
N ILE A 553 24.71 29.20 -37.85
CA ILE A 553 25.67 28.13 -37.57
C ILE A 553 27.11 28.56 -37.91
N LEU A 554 27.99 28.55 -36.92
CA LEU A 554 29.39 28.96 -37.05
C LEU A 554 30.35 27.83 -36.70
N ASP A 555 31.39 27.68 -37.53
CA ASP A 555 32.55 26.80 -37.30
C ASP A 555 32.20 25.33 -37.06
N THR A 556 31.21 24.81 -37.78
CA THR A 556 30.75 23.42 -37.67
C THR A 556 30.22 22.85 -38.98
N THR A 557 29.92 21.55 -38.96
CA THR A 557 29.35 20.77 -40.06
C THR A 557 27.95 20.29 -39.71
N ILE A 558 27.01 20.56 -40.62
CA ILE A 558 25.67 19.97 -40.58
C ILE A 558 25.59 18.88 -41.64
N ASN A 559 25.24 17.66 -41.25
CA ASN A 559 24.89 16.58 -42.14
C ASN A 559 23.36 16.47 -42.22
N LEU A 560 22.82 16.78 -43.39
CA LEU A 560 21.39 16.75 -43.65
C LEU A 560 21.06 15.54 -44.53
N ASN A 561 20.49 14.52 -43.89
CA ASN A 561 20.08 13.26 -44.52
C ASN A 561 18.56 13.13 -44.69
N SER A 562 17.80 14.10 -44.18
CA SER A 562 16.34 14.14 -44.23
C SER A 562 15.81 15.52 -44.65
N THR A 563 14.51 15.72 -44.52
CA THR A 563 13.81 16.94 -44.96
C THR A 563 13.66 17.95 -43.83
N VAL A 564 14.06 19.19 -44.08
CA VAL A 564 13.73 20.37 -43.27
C VAL A 564 12.69 21.18 -44.05
N THR A 565 11.52 21.42 -43.45
CA THR A 565 10.42 22.18 -44.07
C THR A 565 10.14 23.45 -43.29
N THR A 566 9.92 24.55 -43.99
CA THR A 566 9.52 25.84 -43.41
C THR A 566 8.28 26.41 -44.08
N ASN A 567 7.32 26.91 -43.30
CA ASN A 567 5.98 27.24 -43.84
C ASN A 567 5.82 28.71 -44.27
N ASN A 568 6.63 29.64 -43.77
CA ASN A 568 6.43 31.09 -43.89
C ASN A 568 7.59 31.87 -44.56
N GLY A 569 8.55 31.20 -45.18
CA GLY A 569 9.35 31.81 -46.26
C GLY A 569 10.14 33.09 -45.97
N ILE A 570 10.99 33.14 -44.94
CA ILE A 570 12.40 33.59 -45.04
C ILE A 570 13.18 32.77 -44.01
N ALA A 571 14.30 32.18 -44.41
CA ALA A 571 15.15 31.40 -43.56
C ALA A 571 16.58 31.74 -43.92
N LYS A 572 17.18 32.64 -43.14
CA LYS A 572 18.60 32.86 -43.28
C LYS A 572 19.36 31.61 -42.88
N PHE A 573 20.48 31.49 -43.55
CA PHE A 573 21.39 30.39 -43.42
C PHE A 573 22.76 31.03 -43.24
N TYR A 574 23.25 31.02 -42.02
CA TYR A 574 24.62 31.46 -41.73
C TYR A 574 25.41 30.19 -41.46
N ARG A 575 26.42 29.85 -42.27
CA ARG A 575 27.11 28.55 -42.16
C ARG A 575 28.58 28.59 -42.50
N ASN A 576 29.34 27.78 -41.78
CA ASN A 576 30.59 27.24 -42.29
C ASN A 576 30.34 25.97 -43.15
N ASN A 577 30.01 24.78 -42.63
CA ASN A 577 29.89 23.58 -43.49
C ASN A 577 28.48 22.92 -43.53
N LEU A 578 27.99 22.58 -44.74
CA LEU A 578 26.77 21.80 -44.96
C LEU A 578 27.06 20.61 -45.87
N ASN A 579 26.68 19.41 -45.45
CA ASN A 579 26.64 18.21 -46.28
C ASN A 579 25.20 17.74 -46.45
N MET A 580 24.67 17.74 -47.67
CA MET A 580 23.34 17.19 -47.98
C MET A 580 23.47 15.83 -48.66
N GLY A 581 22.93 14.80 -48.01
CA GLY A 581 22.77 13.46 -48.57
C GLY A 581 21.71 13.41 -49.67
N SER A 582 21.54 12.25 -50.31
CA SER A 582 20.54 12.06 -51.37
C SER A 582 19.08 12.22 -50.89
N GLY A 583 18.82 11.91 -49.61
CA GLY A 583 17.54 12.18 -48.92
C GLY A 583 17.45 13.58 -48.30
N GLY A 584 18.54 14.34 -48.31
CA GLY A 584 18.60 15.69 -47.74
C GLY A 584 17.76 16.68 -48.54
N ALA A 585 16.85 17.38 -47.86
CA ALA A 585 16.01 18.39 -48.48
C ALA A 585 15.84 19.61 -47.58
N ILE A 586 15.93 20.82 -48.14
CA ILE A 586 15.52 22.06 -47.47
C ILE A 586 14.39 22.67 -48.30
N LEU A 587 13.18 22.68 -47.74
CA LEU A 587 11.96 23.05 -48.45
C LEU A 587 11.29 24.27 -47.81
N GLY A 588 11.01 25.30 -48.61
CA GLY A 588 10.18 26.43 -48.20
C GLY A 588 10.95 27.68 -47.76
N VAL A 589 12.24 27.74 -48.07
CA VAL A 589 13.06 28.95 -47.88
C VAL A 589 12.70 29.96 -48.98
N SER A 590 12.69 31.26 -48.72
CA SER A 590 12.47 32.26 -49.79
C SER A 590 13.78 32.85 -50.31
N LYS A 591 14.80 33.00 -49.46
CA LYS A 591 16.14 33.49 -49.82
C LYS A 591 17.21 32.64 -49.15
N TYR A 592 18.26 32.30 -49.90
CA TYR A 592 19.42 31.58 -49.40
C TYR A 592 20.61 32.54 -49.34
N HIS A 593 21.15 32.73 -48.14
CA HIS A 593 22.37 33.49 -47.91
C HIS A 593 23.48 32.54 -47.50
N ASN A 594 24.71 32.83 -47.88
CA ASN A 594 25.88 32.08 -47.42
C ASN A 594 27.00 33.07 -47.14
N GLU A 595 27.34 33.19 -45.87
CA GLU A 595 28.39 34.05 -45.34
C GLU A 595 29.46 33.16 -44.71
N GLY A 596 30.71 33.35 -45.12
CA GLY A 596 31.87 32.64 -44.57
C GLY A 596 32.71 31.88 -45.59
N SER A 597 33.79 31.26 -45.10
CA SER A 597 34.78 30.50 -45.90
C SER A 597 34.47 29.00 -46.00
N GLY A 598 33.26 28.61 -45.62
CA GLY A 598 32.94 27.21 -45.45
C GLY A 598 32.44 26.49 -46.71
N THR A 599 32.24 25.18 -46.59
CA THR A 599 31.97 24.28 -47.73
C THR A 599 30.55 23.74 -47.71
N THR A 600 29.88 23.77 -48.87
CA THR A 600 28.59 23.10 -49.06
C THR A 600 28.74 21.96 -50.04
N LYS A 601 28.41 20.75 -49.60
CA LYS A 601 28.43 19.52 -50.41
C LYS A 601 27.01 19.03 -50.62
N TYR A 602 26.69 18.72 -51.86
CA TYR A 602 25.42 18.09 -52.23
C TYR A 602 25.71 16.73 -52.86
N SER A 603 24.94 15.72 -52.47
CA SER A 603 24.88 14.44 -53.17
C SER A 603 23.83 14.49 -54.27
N SER A 604 23.97 13.64 -55.30
CA SER A 604 22.88 13.45 -56.27
C SER A 604 21.62 12.99 -55.53
N GLY A 605 20.49 13.65 -55.78
CA GLY A 605 19.24 13.41 -55.06
C GLY A 605 18.79 14.54 -54.14
N ALA A 606 19.73 15.35 -53.62
CA ALA A 606 19.44 16.43 -52.68
C ALA A 606 18.44 17.45 -53.25
N LYS A 607 17.53 17.98 -52.43
CA LYS A 607 16.45 18.90 -52.88
C LYS A 607 16.52 20.25 -52.19
N LEU A 608 16.24 21.32 -52.94
CA LEU A 608 16.08 22.68 -52.42
C LEU A 608 14.81 23.30 -52.99
N LYS A 609 13.91 23.80 -52.13
CA LYS A 609 12.80 24.67 -52.52
C LYS A 609 13.05 26.09 -52.03
N ILE A 610 13.45 26.96 -52.95
CA ILE A 610 13.76 28.37 -52.68
C ILE A 610 12.79 29.26 -53.49
N GLY A 611 12.13 30.22 -52.83
CA GLY A 611 11.21 31.16 -53.49
C GLY A 611 10.04 30.47 -54.19
N GLY A 612 9.56 29.36 -53.65
CA GLY A 612 8.49 28.54 -54.24
C GLY A 612 8.96 27.55 -55.32
N VAL A 613 10.18 27.70 -55.86
CA VAL A 613 10.73 26.82 -56.89
C VAL A 613 11.51 25.68 -56.24
N CYS A 614 11.12 24.43 -56.51
CA CYS A 614 11.85 23.26 -56.03
C CYS A 614 12.73 22.66 -57.12
N LYS A 615 14.00 22.42 -56.81
CA LYS A 615 14.99 21.79 -57.68
C LYS A 615 15.68 20.62 -56.99
N LYS A 616 16.13 19.65 -57.78
CA LYS A 616 16.87 18.47 -57.33
C LYS A 616 18.31 18.48 -57.89
N ALA A 617 19.29 18.13 -57.07
CA ALA A 617 20.67 17.95 -57.51
C ALA A 617 20.78 16.69 -58.36
N THR A 618 21.23 16.82 -59.61
CA THR A 618 21.40 15.69 -60.53
C THR A 618 22.77 15.01 -60.40
N LYS A 619 23.76 15.73 -59.88
CA LYS A 619 25.11 15.22 -59.62
C LYS A 619 25.62 15.69 -58.26
N ALA A 620 26.59 14.98 -57.72
CA ALA A 620 27.30 15.45 -56.54
C ALA A 620 28.15 16.68 -56.88
N GLN A 621 28.16 17.68 -56.00
CA GLN A 621 28.95 18.90 -56.18
C GLN A 621 29.36 19.49 -54.83
N THR A 622 30.56 20.05 -54.78
CA THR A 622 31.06 20.83 -53.62
C THR A 622 31.21 22.29 -54.05
N PHE A 623 30.76 23.19 -53.18
CA PHE A 623 30.91 24.63 -53.30
C PHE A 623 31.72 25.12 -52.10
N THR A 624 32.73 25.95 -52.34
CA THR A 624 33.52 26.58 -51.27
C THR A 624 33.24 28.08 -51.30
N GLY A 625 32.77 28.64 -50.19
CA GLY A 625 32.60 30.08 -50.05
C GLY A 625 33.94 30.80 -50.11
N SER A 626 34.04 31.91 -50.85
CA SER A 626 35.24 32.74 -50.87
C SER A 626 35.17 33.79 -49.76
N SER A 627 36.27 34.03 -49.05
CA SER A 627 36.39 34.97 -47.91
C SER A 627 36.01 36.43 -48.20
N GLN A 628 35.71 36.79 -49.46
CA GLN A 628 35.40 38.16 -49.88
C GLN A 628 34.11 38.31 -50.71
N LYS A 629 33.31 37.25 -50.90
CA LYS A 629 32.03 37.38 -51.64
C LYS A 629 30.92 36.61 -50.96
N TYR A 630 29.91 37.36 -50.53
CA TYR A 630 28.57 36.88 -50.22
C TYR A 630 28.04 36.12 -51.43
N TYR A 631 27.83 34.81 -51.30
CA TYR A 631 27.01 34.08 -52.27
C TYR A 631 25.57 34.22 -51.84
N THR A 632 24.99 35.39 -52.08
CA THR A 632 23.54 35.55 -51.99
C THR A 632 22.94 34.90 -53.22
N ILE A 633 22.34 33.71 -53.05
CA ILE A 633 21.44 33.18 -54.06
C ILE A 633 20.09 33.88 -53.81
N SER A 634 20.03 35.14 -54.24
CA SER A 634 18.77 35.87 -54.38
C SER A 634 18.03 35.24 -55.55
N VAL A 635 17.14 34.28 -55.27
CA VAL A 635 16.22 33.78 -56.30
C VAL A 635 15.13 34.84 -56.49
N THR A 636 15.46 35.94 -57.16
CA THR A 636 14.49 36.92 -57.63
C THR A 636 13.76 36.33 -58.82
N SER A 637 12.61 35.67 -58.59
CA SER A 637 11.60 35.23 -59.59
C SER A 637 12.09 34.51 -60.87
N SER A 638 13.39 34.23 -60.99
CA SER A 638 14.06 33.74 -62.17
C SER A 638 14.90 32.52 -61.77
N ASN A 639 14.30 31.36 -62.02
CA ASN A 639 14.78 29.98 -62.24
C ASN A 639 16.26 29.53 -62.10
N ASN A 640 17.22 30.33 -61.63
CA ASN A 640 18.65 30.04 -61.78
C ASN A 640 19.31 29.58 -60.48
N LEU A 641 18.84 28.49 -59.88
CA LEU A 641 19.68 27.72 -58.93
C LEU A 641 20.91 27.11 -59.63
N GLY A 642 20.89 27.00 -60.97
CA GLY A 642 22.01 26.54 -61.79
C GLY A 642 22.42 25.08 -61.50
N SER A 643 23.44 24.58 -62.21
CA SER A 643 24.04 23.27 -61.87
C SER A 643 24.58 23.29 -60.42
N PRO A 644 24.34 22.24 -59.61
CA PRO A 644 23.85 20.90 -59.98
C PRO A 644 22.33 20.74 -59.91
N PHE A 645 21.59 21.80 -59.56
CA PHE A 645 20.15 21.78 -59.30
C PHE A 645 19.35 21.98 -60.59
N THR A 646 19.01 20.87 -61.26
CA THR A 646 18.24 20.87 -62.51
C THR A 646 16.96 20.03 -62.36
N GLY A 647 15.89 20.38 -63.07
CA GLY A 647 14.58 19.72 -62.96
C GLY A 647 13.71 20.15 -61.77
N GLY A 648 12.56 19.51 -61.56
CA GLY A 648 11.66 19.75 -60.42
C GLY A 648 11.90 18.76 -59.27
N CYS A 649 11.54 19.13 -58.05
CA CYS A 649 11.20 18.16 -57.02
C CYS A 649 9.77 17.65 -57.24
#